data_AF-A0A672PRW0-F1
#
_entry.id   AF-A0A672PRW0-F1
#
_cell.length_a   1.000
_cell.length_b   1.000
_cell.length_c   1.000
_cell.angle_alpha   90.00
_cell.angle_beta   90.00
_cell.angle_gamma   90.00
#
_symmetry.space_group_name_H-M   'P 1'
#
loop_
_entity.id
_entity.type
_entity.pdbx_description
1 polymer ?
#
loop_
_entity_poly.entity_id
_entity_poly.type
_entity_poly.pdbx_seq_one_letter_code
_entity_poly.pdbx_strand_id
1 'polypeptide(L)'
;MRNLSLLQRFSCVELSIPGSPQCLTIRSETGTVLVASELAITEFDPRTEEVYKEVSLTADDYLPEDGSGVVVAIQDLPDQESVCVATASGDVLLYNLNTSQLECVGSVESGLTGMMWSPDQELVTLTTGQETIIMMTKDFEPITEVAINQDDFGEDKFITVGWGKKETQFHGSEGKQAAQWKAAVLQPALPWDDRKPRITWRGDGQLFAVSAVCPQTGARKVRIWNRECVLQATSEVVNGLEQLLCWKPSGSLIASTQRHPNKHSVVFMEKNGLLHGDFTLPFGKEQVKVKELLWNSDSTVLAGFLSFSVQLWTVGNYHWYLKQSLHFGNEALRAPACVCWDPEKPLRLHLLTRGWASYTYNWGWSTQRSHGNDCHDNANVAVIDGDKILVTTFRQCVIPPPMCAFELQLPVPVNLVTFHSQAQRTNELAALTADGHIYVYGQGESYNLKLDSNITVDGFVISVCHGLRNGTVALQLDDGQIRKLSLTEWKDSTGNMINFPRPCVQTALCTLSGEEHLIGLTERSHLYIGDSLVASNISSFVVYDDFLLLTTHSHMCHCLNLSTLSIKGLQSALSSDANQNDETVRKVERGSRIVSVVPQDTRLILQMPRGNLETIHHRALVLAQLRKWLDRLRFKDAFECMRKLRINLNLIYDHNPTVFLDNIEMFLKQIDSINYINLFLTELKEEDTTTTMYPCPSRSASSSASGKGGKKVDIICDALQSTMETLDPQKYCLCILTSHVRKTTPELEIALQKVHELRGESLGSNSASAEEALKYLLFLVNVNELYEHSLGTYDFDLVLMVAEKSQKDPKEYLPFLNMLKTLEPSYQRYTIDKHLKRYRKALLHLSNSGEEHFTELLSLVKDQRLYSDALELYPSDSEQYKTLSVAYAEHLVEQQQAEQAGLLLWRCGENARALQAFISCTSWRNTLAVATHIPLPPEQLALLARDLAGRDLCHDCEEAISALIQGAAWEEALRLIYLYNRQDIIETDLKSALLDAHSNQTSFLESQKALFIRHKNRLAVVRELKAKARLELFGKQEILIRFIYIIRFFQRHCMCPLEEILHSLEFCCFSLQFTGPNSTANSIMASFQQRPAVPQQDTEAPTAPKMRNTVKWKLSILK
;
A
#
# COMPACT_ATOMS: atom_id res chain seq x y z
N MET A 1 -2.02 -0.45 -20.97
CA MET A 1 -3.27 0.06 -21.55
C MET A 1 -3.22 1.57 -21.68
N ARG A 2 -2.18 2.08 -22.35
CA ARG A 2 -2.00 3.50 -22.66
C ARG A 2 -1.90 3.64 -24.17
N ASN A 3 -2.31 4.79 -24.69
CA ASN A 3 -2.12 5.17 -26.08
C ASN A 3 -1.20 6.38 -26.14
N LEU A 4 -0.53 6.55 -27.29
CA LEU A 4 0.15 7.79 -27.61
C LEU A 4 -0.90 8.75 -28.12
N SER A 5 -1.16 9.84 -27.41
CA SER A 5 -2.01 10.93 -27.86
C SER A 5 -1.14 12.06 -28.37
N LEU A 6 -1.41 12.55 -29.57
CA LEU A 6 -0.75 13.73 -30.12
C LEU A 6 -1.17 14.94 -29.28
N LEU A 7 -0.19 15.60 -28.65
CA LEU A 7 -0.40 16.79 -27.82
C LEU A 7 -0.26 18.05 -28.66
N GLN A 8 0.76 18.09 -29.53
CA GLN A 8 1.07 19.26 -30.32
C GLN A 8 1.67 18.85 -31.66
N ARG A 9 1.33 19.60 -32.70
CA ARG A 9 1.93 19.50 -34.04
C ARG A 9 2.25 20.90 -34.52
N PHE A 10 3.53 21.14 -34.81
CA PHE A 10 3.96 22.30 -35.56
C PHE A 10 4.18 21.89 -37.02
N SER A 11 3.80 22.75 -37.95
CA SER A 11 4.07 22.56 -39.37
C SER A 11 4.46 23.89 -40.00
N CYS A 12 5.58 23.91 -40.71
CA CYS A 12 6.00 25.01 -41.57
C CYS A 12 6.02 24.47 -43.01
N VAL A 13 5.38 25.18 -43.95
CA VAL A 13 5.10 24.66 -45.31
C VAL A 13 5.85 25.41 -46.41
N GLU A 14 6.44 26.58 -46.13
CA GLU A 14 7.02 27.48 -47.15
C GLU A 14 8.50 27.83 -46.90
N LEU A 15 9.36 26.84 -46.65
CA LEU A 15 10.81 27.08 -46.60
C LEU A 15 11.38 27.01 -48.03
N SER A 16 11.72 28.16 -48.62
CA SER A 16 12.35 28.24 -49.94
C SER A 16 13.87 28.05 -49.85
N ILE A 17 14.32 26.86 -49.45
CA ILE A 17 15.74 26.53 -49.29
C ILE A 17 16.23 25.76 -50.54
N PRO A 18 17.42 26.09 -51.08
CA PRO A 18 17.95 25.42 -52.27
C PRO A 18 18.30 23.94 -52.02
N GLY A 19 18.09 23.11 -53.05
CA GLY A 19 18.36 21.66 -53.01
C GLY A 19 17.28 20.85 -52.30
N SER A 20 17.58 19.57 -52.02
CA SER A 20 16.73 18.63 -51.33
C SER A 20 17.36 18.20 -49.99
N PRO A 21 16.58 18.06 -48.92
CA PRO A 21 17.13 17.65 -47.63
C PRO A 21 17.62 16.20 -47.66
N GLN A 22 18.86 15.97 -47.25
CA GLN A 22 19.50 14.65 -47.22
C GLN A 22 19.64 14.10 -45.80
N CYS A 23 20.09 14.94 -44.86
CA CYS A 23 20.25 14.57 -43.45
C CYS A 23 19.78 15.70 -42.53
N LEU A 24 19.33 15.37 -41.32
CA LEU A 24 18.86 16.34 -40.34
C LEU A 24 19.41 16.04 -38.94
N THR A 25 19.72 17.08 -38.18
CA THR A 25 20.03 16.99 -36.74
C THR A 25 19.37 18.15 -35.98
N ILE A 26 19.27 18.04 -34.66
CA ILE A 26 18.53 18.98 -33.82
C ILE A 26 19.46 19.60 -32.79
N ARG A 27 19.41 20.92 -32.69
CA ARG A 27 20.07 21.67 -31.63
C ARG A 27 19.11 21.80 -30.46
N SER A 28 19.25 20.94 -29.46
CA SER A 28 18.28 20.86 -28.35
C SER A 28 18.17 22.14 -27.53
N GLU A 29 19.29 22.85 -27.35
CA GLU A 29 19.36 24.08 -26.54
C GLU A 29 18.54 25.22 -27.13
N THR A 30 18.64 25.43 -28.45
CA THR A 30 17.95 26.50 -29.18
C THR A 30 16.59 26.03 -29.72
N GLY A 31 16.41 24.72 -29.92
CA GLY A 31 15.25 24.15 -30.59
C GLY A 31 15.25 24.32 -32.11
N THR A 32 16.38 24.71 -32.70
CA THR A 32 16.56 24.87 -34.14
C THR A 32 16.91 23.54 -34.81
N VAL A 33 16.60 23.45 -36.11
CA VAL A 33 16.88 22.27 -36.93
C VAL A 33 18.00 22.60 -37.91
N LEU A 34 19.01 21.73 -37.92
CA LEU A 34 20.11 21.79 -38.87
C LEU A 34 19.90 20.74 -39.95
N VAL A 35 20.00 21.15 -41.20
CA VAL A 35 19.76 20.28 -42.36
C VAL A 35 20.92 20.40 -43.32
N ALA A 36 21.39 19.26 -43.81
CA ALA A 36 22.32 19.18 -44.92
C ALA A 36 21.56 18.82 -46.20
N SER A 37 21.78 19.61 -47.25
CA SER A 37 21.31 19.35 -48.62
C SER A 37 22.49 19.04 -49.54
N GLU A 38 22.25 18.73 -50.81
CA GLU A 38 23.31 18.62 -51.82
C GLU A 38 24.08 19.93 -52.08
N LEU A 39 23.61 21.08 -51.59
CA LEU A 39 24.20 22.39 -51.87
C LEU A 39 24.75 23.12 -50.64
N ALA A 40 24.09 22.99 -49.48
CA ALA A 40 24.36 23.82 -48.31
C ALA A 40 23.95 23.13 -46.99
N ILE A 41 24.50 23.64 -45.89
CA ILE A 41 24.03 23.39 -44.52
C ILE A 41 23.18 24.58 -44.10
N THR A 42 21.95 24.33 -43.65
CA THR A 42 20.99 25.37 -43.27
C THR A 42 20.50 25.15 -41.86
N GLU A 43 20.55 26.20 -41.03
CA GLU A 43 19.95 26.27 -39.70
C GLU A 43 18.66 27.10 -39.77
N PHE A 44 17.53 26.53 -39.34
CA PHE A 44 16.26 27.26 -39.26
C PHE A 44 15.47 26.91 -38.00
N ASP A 45 14.59 27.81 -37.59
CA ASP A 45 13.63 27.57 -36.51
C ASP A 45 12.30 27.03 -37.07
N PRO A 46 11.87 25.82 -36.70
CA PRO A 46 10.58 25.29 -37.13
C PRO A 46 9.37 26.05 -36.55
N ARG A 47 9.56 26.97 -35.60
CA ARG A 47 8.48 27.74 -34.96
C ARG A 47 8.35 29.16 -35.49
N THR A 48 9.46 29.88 -35.67
CA THR A 48 9.44 31.24 -36.21
C THR A 48 9.51 31.27 -37.73
N GLU A 49 9.81 30.13 -38.36
CA GLU A 49 10.02 30.00 -39.81
C GLU A 49 11.22 30.83 -40.32
N GLU A 50 12.07 31.30 -39.41
CA GLU A 50 13.27 32.07 -39.74
C GLU A 50 14.46 31.14 -40.02
N VAL A 51 15.15 31.39 -41.13
CA VAL A 51 16.45 30.79 -41.44
C VAL A 51 17.53 31.65 -40.77
N TYR A 52 18.26 31.07 -39.83
CA TYR A 52 19.28 31.80 -39.06
C TYR A 52 20.62 31.84 -39.79
N LYS A 53 21.07 30.70 -40.33
CA LYS A 53 22.38 30.54 -40.94
C LYS A 53 22.31 29.60 -42.13
N GLU A 54 23.10 29.92 -43.14
CA GLU A 54 23.27 29.08 -44.32
C GLU A 54 24.74 29.17 -44.75
N VAL A 55 25.36 28.01 -44.98
CA VAL A 55 26.74 27.90 -45.49
C VAL A 55 26.75 26.97 -46.70
N SER A 56 27.34 27.45 -47.80
CA SER A 56 27.44 26.67 -49.04
C SER A 56 28.51 25.59 -48.92
N LEU A 57 28.17 24.38 -49.35
CA LEU A 57 29.11 23.25 -49.50
C LEU A 57 29.72 23.19 -50.90
N THR A 58 29.19 23.95 -51.87
CA THR A 58 29.70 23.97 -53.25
C THR A 58 30.71 25.08 -53.48
N ALA A 59 30.67 26.15 -52.69
CA ALA A 59 31.55 27.32 -52.87
C ALA A 59 33.04 27.00 -52.71
N ASP A 60 33.36 26.01 -51.86
CA ASP A 60 34.72 25.54 -51.58
C ASP A 60 35.02 24.16 -52.21
N ASP A 61 34.27 23.77 -53.25
CA ASP A 61 34.40 22.50 -54.00
C ASP A 61 34.24 21.21 -53.15
N TYR A 62 33.69 21.28 -51.93
CA TYR A 62 33.41 20.08 -51.12
C TYR A 62 32.29 19.21 -51.70
N LEU A 63 31.31 19.82 -52.37
CA LEU A 63 30.28 19.14 -53.14
C LEU A 63 30.18 19.74 -54.55
N PRO A 64 29.82 18.94 -55.57
CA PRO A 64 29.68 19.42 -56.94
C PRO A 64 28.44 20.32 -57.12
N GLU A 65 28.59 21.41 -57.88
CA GLU A 65 27.50 22.36 -58.19
C GLU A 65 26.36 21.76 -59.03
N ASP A 66 26.54 20.58 -59.62
CA ASP A 66 25.54 19.90 -60.45
C ASP A 66 24.41 19.23 -59.62
N GLY A 67 24.48 19.33 -58.29
CA GLY A 67 23.51 18.74 -57.37
C GLY A 67 23.64 17.23 -57.21
N SER A 68 24.72 16.62 -57.71
CA SER A 68 25.03 15.21 -57.50
C SER A 68 25.71 14.91 -56.15
N GLY A 69 26.01 15.95 -55.38
CA GLY A 69 26.61 15.87 -54.05
C GLY A 69 25.79 15.06 -53.07
N VAL A 70 26.46 14.22 -52.27
CA VAL A 70 25.82 13.38 -51.25
C VAL A 70 26.49 13.59 -49.90
N VAL A 71 25.70 14.05 -48.94
CA VAL A 71 26.03 14.10 -47.52
C VAL A 71 25.63 12.76 -46.89
N VAL A 72 26.57 12.16 -46.18
CA VAL A 72 26.42 10.84 -45.56
C VAL A 72 25.75 10.94 -44.19
N ALA A 73 26.14 11.92 -43.39
CA ALA A 73 25.52 12.23 -42.11
C ALA A 73 25.87 13.65 -41.64
N ILE A 74 25.06 14.17 -40.73
CA ILE A 74 25.22 15.44 -40.03
C ILE A 74 24.99 15.20 -38.53
N GLN A 75 25.82 15.80 -37.68
CA GLN A 75 25.68 15.70 -36.22
C GLN A 75 26.00 17.04 -35.56
N ASP A 76 25.13 17.48 -34.67
CA ASP A 76 25.36 18.62 -33.78
C ASP A 76 26.29 18.21 -32.62
N LEU A 77 27.31 19.03 -32.36
CA LEU A 77 28.29 18.87 -31.29
C LEU A 77 28.24 20.11 -30.36
N PRO A 78 27.32 20.13 -29.37
CA PRO A 78 27.10 21.29 -28.50
C PRO A 78 28.38 21.75 -27.77
N ASP A 79 29.18 20.80 -27.26
CA ASP A 79 30.40 21.10 -26.51
C ASP A 79 31.48 21.83 -27.34
N GLN A 80 31.45 21.65 -28.67
CA GLN A 80 32.35 22.33 -29.63
C GLN A 80 31.65 23.50 -30.34
N GLU A 81 30.38 23.78 -30.02
CA GLU A 81 29.52 24.76 -30.71
C GLU A 81 29.58 24.65 -32.25
N SER A 82 29.70 23.41 -32.74
CA SER A 82 30.01 23.11 -34.13
C SER A 82 29.16 21.95 -34.66
N VAL A 83 29.05 21.86 -35.98
CA VAL A 83 28.31 20.82 -36.68
C VAL A 83 29.29 19.99 -37.50
N CYS A 84 29.31 18.69 -37.26
CA CYS A 84 30.12 17.75 -38.03
C CYS A 84 29.33 17.18 -39.20
N VAL A 85 29.89 17.25 -40.40
CA VAL A 85 29.28 16.78 -41.65
C VAL A 85 30.26 15.86 -42.37
N ALA A 86 29.79 14.68 -42.77
CA ALA A 86 30.58 13.76 -43.60
C ALA A 86 30.01 13.70 -45.01
N THR A 87 30.86 13.85 -46.02
CA THR A 87 30.50 13.79 -47.44
C THR A 87 30.85 12.43 -48.04
N ALA A 88 30.15 12.04 -49.11
CA ALA A 88 30.44 10.77 -49.80
C ALA A 88 31.78 10.81 -50.56
N SER A 89 32.31 11.99 -50.88
CA SER A 89 33.64 12.18 -51.49
C SER A 89 34.78 11.78 -50.57
N GLY A 90 34.56 11.82 -49.25
CA GLY A 90 35.58 11.46 -48.26
C GLY A 90 35.83 12.50 -47.19
N ASP A 91 35.25 13.69 -47.31
CA ASP A 91 35.56 14.84 -46.46
C ASP A 91 34.74 14.83 -45.17
N VAL A 92 35.41 15.14 -44.06
CA VAL A 92 34.82 15.39 -42.75
C VAL A 92 34.98 16.87 -42.47
N LEU A 93 33.84 17.57 -42.45
CA LEU A 93 33.76 19.00 -42.31
C LEU A 93 33.24 19.37 -40.92
N LEU A 94 33.82 20.40 -40.32
CA LEU A 94 33.40 20.99 -39.07
C LEU A 94 32.96 22.42 -39.33
N TYR A 95 31.67 22.68 -39.16
CA TYR A 95 31.09 24.02 -39.29
C TYR A 95 30.93 24.65 -37.92
N ASN A 96 31.72 25.69 -37.63
CA ASN A 96 31.60 26.42 -36.37
C ASN A 96 30.42 27.40 -36.45
N LEU A 97 29.45 27.24 -35.56
CA LEU A 97 28.23 28.02 -35.60
C LEU A 97 28.49 29.47 -35.18
N ASN A 98 29.43 29.74 -34.28
CA ASN A 98 29.70 31.08 -33.78
C ASN A 98 30.49 31.94 -34.77
N THR A 99 31.50 31.37 -35.41
CA THR A 99 32.31 32.09 -36.41
C THR A 99 31.75 31.99 -37.83
N SER A 100 30.80 31.08 -38.07
CA SER A 100 30.28 30.74 -39.40
C SER A 100 31.38 30.30 -40.37
N GLN A 101 32.46 29.70 -39.84
CA GLN A 101 33.56 29.15 -40.63
C GLN A 101 33.37 27.65 -40.82
N LEU A 102 33.65 27.19 -42.05
CA LEU A 102 33.64 25.78 -42.42
C LEU A 102 35.09 25.31 -42.59
N GLU A 103 35.47 24.27 -41.87
CA GLU A 103 36.83 23.71 -41.90
C GLU A 103 36.79 22.23 -42.25
N CYS A 104 37.70 21.77 -43.11
CA CYS A 104 37.88 20.34 -43.36
C CYS A 104 38.90 19.76 -42.36
N VAL A 105 38.42 18.91 -41.46
CA VAL A 105 39.21 18.31 -40.37
C VAL A 105 39.78 16.94 -40.74
N GLY A 106 39.29 16.32 -41.82
CA GLY A 106 39.83 15.08 -42.36
C GLY A 106 39.28 14.77 -43.74
N SER A 107 40.05 14.03 -44.54
CA SER A 107 39.61 13.54 -45.86
C SER A 107 40.10 12.11 -46.09
N VAL A 108 39.23 11.27 -46.64
CA VAL A 108 39.47 9.84 -46.91
C VAL A 108 39.33 9.58 -48.41
N GLU A 109 40.44 9.26 -49.08
CA GLU A 109 40.47 9.09 -50.55
C GLU A 109 39.48 8.04 -51.10
N SER A 110 39.13 7.03 -50.31
CA SER A 110 38.18 5.99 -50.72
C SER A 110 36.71 6.40 -50.59
N GLY A 111 36.43 7.61 -50.11
CA GLY A 111 35.09 8.10 -49.79
C GLY A 111 34.56 7.54 -48.47
N LEU A 112 33.55 8.23 -47.92
CA LEU A 112 32.84 7.80 -46.71
C LEU A 112 31.49 7.21 -47.08
N THR A 113 31.12 6.13 -46.38
CA THR A 113 29.86 5.41 -46.57
C THR A 113 28.92 5.52 -45.36
N GLY A 114 29.45 5.90 -44.19
CA GLY A 114 28.70 6.09 -42.96
C GLY A 114 29.50 6.88 -41.94
N MET A 115 28.82 7.67 -41.13
CA MET A 115 29.36 8.34 -39.94
C MET A 115 28.33 8.23 -38.81
N MET A 116 28.80 7.91 -37.61
CA MET A 116 27.97 7.94 -36.40
C MET A 116 28.83 8.25 -35.18
N TRP A 117 28.38 9.22 -34.39
CA TRP A 117 28.99 9.56 -33.11
C TRP A 117 28.52 8.62 -32.00
N SER A 118 29.38 8.39 -31.02
CA SER A 118 28.98 7.74 -29.78
C SER A 118 27.96 8.64 -29.04
N PRO A 119 27.06 8.09 -28.21
CA PRO A 119 26.01 8.88 -27.56
C PRO A 119 26.55 9.94 -26.58
N ASP A 120 27.77 9.75 -26.07
CA ASP A 120 28.51 10.71 -25.25
C ASP A 120 29.35 11.69 -26.08
N GLN A 121 29.32 11.58 -27.42
CA GLN A 121 30.04 12.42 -28.38
C GLN A 121 31.57 12.46 -28.22
N GLU A 122 32.16 11.49 -27.54
CA GLU A 122 33.61 11.40 -27.35
C GLU A 122 34.33 10.68 -28.51
N LEU A 123 33.60 9.84 -29.27
CA LEU A 123 34.14 9.05 -30.36
C LEU A 123 33.28 9.23 -31.62
N VAL A 124 33.93 9.32 -32.78
CA VAL A 124 33.27 9.25 -34.09
C VAL A 124 33.71 7.98 -34.80
N THR A 125 32.72 7.23 -35.30
CA THR A 125 32.96 6.02 -36.10
C THR A 125 32.58 6.29 -37.54
N LEU A 126 33.53 6.07 -38.42
CA LEU A 126 33.42 6.26 -39.86
C LEU A 126 33.55 4.90 -40.56
N THR A 127 32.78 4.70 -41.63
CA THR A 127 33.00 3.58 -42.55
C THR A 127 33.40 4.10 -43.91
N THR A 128 34.40 3.47 -44.52
CA THR A 128 35.01 3.94 -45.78
C THR A 128 34.47 3.17 -46.99
N GLY A 129 34.79 3.63 -48.21
CA GLY A 129 34.50 2.90 -49.45
C GLY A 129 35.34 1.62 -49.63
N GLN A 130 36.43 1.46 -48.87
CA GLN A 130 37.25 0.24 -48.84
C GLN A 130 36.77 -0.81 -47.82
N GLU A 131 35.55 -0.67 -47.29
CA GLU A 131 34.99 -1.54 -46.25
C GLU A 131 35.84 -1.59 -44.96
N THR A 132 36.46 -0.47 -44.57
CA THR A 132 37.14 -0.30 -43.27
C THR A 132 36.31 0.55 -42.30
N ILE A 133 36.48 0.31 -41.01
CA ILE A 133 35.99 1.13 -39.90
C ILE A 133 37.16 1.97 -39.42
N ILE A 134 36.97 3.29 -39.40
CA ILE A 134 37.90 4.22 -38.78
C ILE A 134 37.23 4.79 -37.54
N MET A 135 37.89 4.66 -36.39
CA MET A 135 37.44 5.27 -35.14
C MET A 135 38.37 6.42 -34.78
N MET A 136 37.79 7.59 -34.50
CA MET A 136 38.51 8.79 -34.10
C MET A 136 37.98 9.34 -32.78
N THR A 137 38.80 10.13 -32.10
CA THR A 137 38.37 10.95 -30.96
C THR A 137 37.53 12.13 -31.43
N LYS A 138 36.91 12.86 -30.50
CA LYS A 138 36.20 14.13 -30.78
C LYS A 138 37.07 15.22 -31.40
N ASP A 139 38.40 15.12 -31.23
CA ASP A 139 39.38 16.03 -31.83
C ASP A 139 39.86 15.52 -33.20
N PHE A 140 39.16 14.51 -33.77
CA PHE A 140 39.45 13.88 -35.05
C PHE A 140 40.81 13.18 -35.13
N GLU A 141 41.39 12.80 -33.99
CA GLU A 141 42.61 11.98 -33.95
C GLU A 141 42.25 10.50 -34.18
N PRO A 142 42.87 9.80 -35.15
CA PRO A 142 42.57 8.40 -35.43
C PRO A 142 43.09 7.48 -34.31
N ILE A 143 42.20 6.65 -33.78
CA ILE A 143 42.50 5.66 -32.73
C ILE A 143 42.82 4.31 -33.36
N THR A 144 41.92 3.83 -34.23
CA THR A 144 42.05 2.52 -34.89
C THR A 144 41.46 2.54 -36.29
N GLU A 145 42.02 1.71 -37.16
CA GLU A 145 41.45 1.37 -38.46
C GLU A 145 41.44 -0.15 -38.61
N VAL A 146 40.26 -0.73 -38.85
CA VAL A 146 40.07 -2.18 -38.98
C VAL A 146 39.11 -2.51 -40.11
N ALA A 147 39.33 -3.65 -40.78
CA ALA A 147 38.40 -4.13 -41.80
C ALA A 147 37.04 -4.49 -41.17
N ILE A 148 35.94 -4.07 -41.81
CA ILE A 148 34.57 -4.40 -41.38
C ILE A 148 34.37 -5.92 -41.44
N ASN A 149 34.86 -6.55 -42.51
CA ASN A 149 34.69 -7.97 -42.76
C ASN A 149 35.85 -8.77 -42.18
N GLN A 150 35.71 -9.20 -40.92
CA GLN A 150 36.62 -10.16 -40.29
C GLN A 150 36.08 -11.59 -40.39
N ASP A 151 37.00 -12.57 -40.46
CA ASP A 151 36.69 -14.01 -40.53
C ASP A 151 36.40 -14.63 -39.14
N ASP A 152 36.80 -13.96 -38.05
CA ASP A 152 36.50 -14.40 -36.69
C ASP A 152 35.03 -14.09 -36.32
N PHE A 153 34.49 -14.91 -35.42
CA PHE A 153 33.17 -14.68 -34.82
C PHE A 153 33.22 -13.58 -33.75
N GLY A 154 34.40 -13.29 -33.18
CA GLY A 154 34.63 -12.27 -32.16
C GLY A 154 35.08 -12.85 -30.81
N GLU A 155 35.56 -11.99 -29.90
CA GLU A 155 36.12 -12.40 -28.60
C GLU A 155 35.07 -12.98 -27.64
N ASP A 156 33.82 -12.51 -27.72
CA ASP A 156 32.71 -12.93 -26.85
C ASP A 156 31.97 -14.16 -27.45
N LYS A 157 32.71 -15.01 -28.15
CA LYS A 157 32.19 -16.19 -28.87
C LYS A 157 31.55 -17.17 -27.90
N PHE A 158 30.24 -17.39 -28.08
CA PHE A 158 29.50 -18.35 -27.28
C PHE A 158 29.85 -19.79 -27.70
N ILE A 159 30.52 -20.54 -26.81
CA ILE A 159 30.69 -21.99 -26.95
C ILE A 159 29.34 -22.65 -26.64
N THR A 160 28.48 -22.74 -27.65
CA THR A 160 27.21 -23.46 -27.50
C THR A 160 27.52 -24.97 -27.53
N VAL A 161 27.44 -25.66 -26.40
CA VAL A 161 27.59 -27.13 -26.29
C VAL A 161 26.47 -27.93 -27.01
N GLY A 162 25.68 -27.29 -27.86
CA GLY A 162 24.72 -27.94 -28.75
C GLY A 162 23.51 -28.59 -28.07
N TRP A 163 23.38 -28.55 -26.74
CA TRP A 163 22.24 -29.16 -26.04
C TRP A 163 20.92 -28.49 -26.44
N GLY A 164 20.09 -29.21 -27.19
CA GLY A 164 18.77 -28.74 -27.64
C GLY A 164 18.67 -28.37 -29.12
N LYS A 165 19.76 -28.40 -29.90
CA LYS A 165 19.65 -28.38 -31.37
C LYS A 165 18.91 -29.64 -31.83
N LYS A 166 18.13 -29.54 -32.91
CA LYS A 166 17.45 -30.70 -33.53
C LYS A 166 18.44 -31.82 -33.92
N GLU A 167 19.70 -31.44 -34.13
CA GLU A 167 20.86 -32.29 -34.39
C GLU A 167 21.31 -33.13 -33.18
N THR A 168 21.06 -32.66 -31.95
CA THR A 168 21.50 -33.29 -30.69
C THR A 168 20.34 -33.91 -29.91
N GLN A 169 19.10 -33.81 -30.42
CA GLN A 169 17.94 -34.55 -29.91
C GLN A 169 17.92 -35.99 -30.46
N PHE A 170 17.60 -36.94 -29.58
CA PHE A 170 17.51 -38.35 -29.95
C PHE A 170 16.32 -38.58 -30.88
N HIS A 171 16.59 -38.65 -32.18
CA HIS A 171 15.60 -39.02 -33.19
C HIS A 171 15.77 -40.49 -33.56
N GLY A 172 14.66 -41.25 -33.56
CA GLY A 172 14.62 -42.64 -34.05
C GLY A 172 15.11 -42.74 -35.51
N SER A 173 15.28 -43.97 -36.01
CA SER A 173 15.89 -44.26 -37.31
C SER A 173 15.28 -43.50 -38.51
N GLU A 174 14.01 -43.11 -38.46
CA GLU A 174 13.35 -42.26 -39.48
C GLU A 174 13.72 -40.77 -39.36
N GLY A 175 13.92 -40.26 -38.14
CA GLY A 175 14.29 -38.84 -37.92
C GLY A 175 15.76 -38.52 -38.21
N LYS A 176 16.63 -39.55 -38.26
CA LYS A 176 18.02 -39.40 -38.76
C LYS A 176 18.09 -39.12 -40.27
N GLN A 177 17.13 -39.60 -41.05
CA GLN A 177 17.03 -39.27 -42.49
C GLN A 177 16.40 -37.90 -42.71
N ALA A 178 15.46 -37.47 -41.86
CA ALA A 178 14.91 -36.11 -41.89
C ALA A 178 15.92 -35.03 -41.42
N ALA A 179 16.89 -35.39 -40.56
CA ALA A 179 17.95 -34.49 -40.09
C ALA A 179 19.03 -34.18 -41.15
N GLN A 180 19.09 -34.96 -42.25
CA GLN A 180 19.96 -34.66 -43.39
C GLN A 180 19.36 -33.62 -44.36
N TRP A 181 18.25 -32.96 -44.00
CA TRP A 181 17.64 -31.93 -44.84
C TRP A 181 18.43 -30.60 -44.79
N LYS A 182 19.27 -30.43 -45.83
CA LYS A 182 19.81 -29.19 -46.44
C LYS A 182 20.14 -28.04 -45.48
N ALA A 183 21.44 -27.80 -45.27
CA ALA A 183 21.95 -26.48 -44.93
C ALA A 183 21.20 -25.43 -45.75
N ALA A 184 20.56 -24.47 -45.09
CA ALA A 184 19.78 -23.44 -45.75
C ALA A 184 20.65 -22.81 -46.85
N VAL A 185 20.17 -22.83 -48.10
CA VAL A 185 20.85 -22.18 -49.20
C VAL A 185 20.98 -20.70 -48.84
N LEU A 186 22.22 -20.24 -48.67
CA LEU A 186 22.54 -18.86 -48.38
C LEU A 186 22.02 -17.99 -49.53
N GLN A 187 21.16 -17.02 -49.22
CA GLN A 187 20.68 -16.07 -50.21
C GLN A 187 21.52 -14.80 -50.14
N PRO A 188 21.96 -14.25 -51.29
CA PRO A 188 22.63 -12.96 -51.31
C PRO A 188 21.66 -11.84 -50.88
N ALA A 189 22.23 -10.67 -50.58
CA ALA A 189 21.49 -9.46 -50.27
C ALA A 189 20.47 -9.15 -51.38
N LEU A 190 19.35 -8.56 -50.97
CA LEU A 190 18.23 -8.29 -51.86
C LEU A 190 18.65 -7.33 -52.99
N PRO A 191 18.09 -7.43 -54.20
CA PRO A 191 18.51 -6.62 -55.34
C PRO A 191 18.42 -5.09 -55.15
N TRP A 192 17.55 -4.62 -54.25
CA TRP A 192 17.34 -3.19 -53.93
C TRP A 192 18.10 -2.71 -52.69
N ASP A 193 18.89 -3.58 -52.06
CA ASP A 193 19.81 -3.22 -50.98
C ASP A 193 20.94 -2.37 -51.57
N ASP A 194 21.23 -1.21 -50.96
CA ASP A 194 22.28 -0.30 -51.44
C ASP A 194 23.71 -0.80 -51.19
N ARG A 195 23.85 -1.94 -50.51
CA ARG A 195 25.10 -2.61 -50.13
C ARG A 195 26.03 -1.80 -49.24
N LYS A 196 25.64 -0.59 -48.84
CA LYS A 196 26.45 0.26 -47.96
C LYS A 196 26.40 -0.27 -46.52
N PRO A 197 27.48 -0.09 -45.74
CA PRO A 197 27.46 -0.39 -44.32
C PRO A 197 26.50 0.55 -43.57
N ARG A 198 26.00 0.13 -42.40
CA ARG A 198 25.23 0.96 -41.45
C ARG A 198 25.78 0.79 -40.05
N ILE A 199 25.88 1.89 -39.30
CA ILE A 199 26.46 1.95 -37.95
C ILE A 199 25.36 2.35 -36.97
N THR A 200 25.33 1.73 -35.79
CA THR A 200 24.49 2.16 -34.67
C THR A 200 25.21 1.93 -33.35
N TRP A 201 25.10 2.87 -32.42
CA TRP A 201 25.64 2.72 -31.07
C TRP A 201 24.59 2.26 -30.07
N ARG A 202 25.03 1.53 -29.03
CA ARG A 202 24.26 1.32 -27.81
C ARG A 202 24.23 2.63 -27.01
N GLY A 203 23.13 2.92 -26.33
CA GLY A 203 22.90 4.22 -25.67
C GLY A 203 23.87 4.60 -24.56
N ASP A 204 24.68 3.67 -24.05
CA ASP A 204 25.74 3.94 -23.06
C ASP A 204 27.15 4.06 -23.67
N GLY A 205 27.27 4.00 -25.00
CA GLY A 205 28.54 4.18 -25.71
C GLY A 205 29.57 3.06 -25.49
N GLN A 206 29.16 1.91 -24.96
CA GLN A 206 30.08 0.78 -24.70
C GLN A 206 30.23 -0.17 -25.88
N LEU A 207 29.20 -0.30 -26.71
CA LEU A 207 29.17 -1.18 -27.88
C LEU A 207 28.57 -0.44 -29.07
N PHE A 208 29.00 -0.82 -30.27
CA PHE A 208 28.38 -0.42 -31.52
C PHE A 208 28.22 -1.61 -32.47
N ALA A 209 27.27 -1.52 -33.39
CA ALA A 209 27.02 -2.55 -34.38
C ALA A 209 27.20 -1.98 -35.79
N VAL A 210 27.80 -2.78 -36.67
CA VAL A 210 28.00 -2.49 -38.08
C VAL A 210 27.34 -3.57 -38.92
N SER A 211 26.36 -3.19 -39.74
CA SER A 211 25.71 -4.07 -40.73
C SER A 211 26.35 -3.87 -42.09
N ALA A 212 26.92 -4.92 -42.68
CA ALA A 212 27.56 -4.85 -44.00
C ALA A 212 27.33 -6.14 -44.80
N VAL A 213 27.40 -6.03 -46.13
CA VAL A 213 27.34 -7.19 -47.02
C VAL A 213 28.71 -7.86 -47.03
N CYS A 214 28.74 -9.16 -46.75
CA CYS A 214 29.97 -9.95 -46.73
C CYS A 214 30.36 -10.32 -48.18
N PRO A 215 31.54 -9.91 -48.69
CA PRO A 215 31.94 -10.16 -50.08
C PRO A 215 31.97 -11.64 -50.47
N GLN A 216 32.30 -12.52 -49.52
CA GLN A 216 32.45 -13.96 -49.76
C GLN A 216 31.10 -14.68 -49.91
N THR A 217 30.08 -14.23 -49.16
CA THR A 217 28.76 -14.90 -49.10
C THR A 217 27.67 -14.14 -49.84
N GLY A 218 27.90 -12.85 -50.13
CA GLY A 218 26.90 -11.93 -50.66
C GLY A 218 25.77 -11.59 -49.68
N ALA A 219 25.75 -12.18 -48.48
CA ALA A 219 24.71 -11.96 -47.47
C ALA A 219 25.08 -10.81 -46.53
N ARG A 220 24.07 -10.09 -46.02
CA ARG A 220 24.24 -9.03 -45.03
C ARG A 220 24.43 -9.64 -43.63
N LYS A 221 25.50 -9.24 -42.93
CA LYS A 221 25.83 -9.66 -41.57
C LYS A 221 25.96 -8.44 -40.67
N VAL A 222 25.58 -8.62 -39.40
CA VAL A 222 25.73 -7.59 -38.36
C VAL A 222 26.89 -8.00 -37.45
N ARG A 223 27.85 -7.11 -37.25
CA ARG A 223 28.99 -7.32 -36.35
C ARG A 223 28.94 -6.34 -35.20
N ILE A 224 29.17 -6.81 -34.00
CA ILE A 224 29.15 -6.06 -32.75
C ILE A 224 30.60 -5.83 -32.32
N TRP A 225 30.92 -4.59 -32.00
CA TRP A 225 32.23 -4.11 -31.62
C TRP A 225 32.15 -3.43 -30.25
N ASN A 226 33.23 -3.49 -29.47
CA ASN A 226 33.34 -2.69 -28.25
C ASN A 226 33.84 -1.27 -28.55
N ARG A 227 33.89 -0.44 -27.51
CA ARG A 227 34.35 0.94 -27.61
C ARG A 227 35.79 1.08 -28.11
N GLU A 228 36.62 0.07 -27.92
CA GLU A 228 38.01 0.01 -28.41
C GLU A 228 38.12 -0.51 -29.85
N CYS A 229 37.00 -0.66 -30.56
CA CYS A 229 36.92 -1.16 -31.93
C CYS A 229 37.41 -2.62 -32.10
N VAL A 230 37.27 -3.43 -31.06
CA VAL A 230 37.54 -4.88 -31.05
C VAL A 230 36.24 -5.65 -31.29
N LEU A 231 36.30 -6.62 -32.21
CA LEU A 231 35.15 -7.45 -32.59
C LEU A 231 34.71 -8.35 -31.43
N GLN A 232 33.46 -8.17 -30.98
CA GLN A 232 32.87 -8.95 -29.89
C GLN A 232 32.05 -10.13 -30.41
N ALA A 233 31.17 -9.90 -31.38
CA ALA A 233 30.29 -10.95 -31.93
C ALA A 233 29.91 -10.68 -33.39
N THR A 234 29.67 -11.75 -34.14
CA THR A 234 29.16 -11.71 -35.52
C THR A 234 27.81 -12.41 -35.58
N SER A 235 26.82 -11.80 -36.23
CA SER A 235 25.49 -12.38 -36.35
C SER A 235 25.50 -13.67 -37.18
N GLU A 236 24.56 -14.55 -36.89
CA GLU A 236 24.25 -15.65 -37.80
C GLU A 236 23.76 -15.09 -39.16
N VAL A 237 23.87 -15.90 -40.22
CA VAL A 237 23.39 -15.46 -41.54
C VAL A 237 21.87 -15.57 -41.59
N VAL A 238 21.21 -14.42 -41.71
CA VAL A 238 19.76 -14.31 -41.79
C VAL A 238 19.36 -14.00 -43.24
N ASN A 239 18.71 -14.96 -43.90
CA ASN A 239 18.22 -14.77 -45.27
C ASN A 239 17.16 -13.68 -45.33
N GLY A 240 17.27 -12.77 -46.31
CA GLY A 240 16.29 -11.69 -46.52
C GLY A 240 16.40 -10.53 -45.52
N LEU A 241 17.50 -10.45 -44.76
CA LEU A 241 17.83 -9.30 -43.92
C LEU A 241 18.09 -8.05 -44.80
N GLU A 242 17.45 -6.94 -44.47
CA GLU A 242 17.60 -5.67 -45.19
C GLU A 242 18.68 -4.77 -44.58
N GLN A 243 19.02 -3.68 -45.27
CA GLN A 243 20.07 -2.74 -44.87
C GLN A 243 19.86 -2.00 -43.54
N LEU A 244 18.63 -1.98 -43.00
CA LEU A 244 18.29 -1.16 -41.84
C LEU A 244 18.90 -1.70 -40.54
N LEU A 245 19.37 -0.80 -39.69
CA LEU A 245 19.98 -1.16 -38.41
C LEU A 245 19.72 -0.06 -37.38
N CYS A 246 19.19 -0.42 -36.22
CA CYS A 246 18.99 0.51 -35.11
C CYS A 246 19.10 -0.22 -33.77
N TRP A 247 20.02 0.20 -32.91
CA TRP A 247 20.14 -0.37 -31.56
C TRP A 247 19.16 0.33 -30.62
N LYS A 248 18.42 -0.45 -29.84
CA LYS A 248 17.60 0.08 -28.74
C LYS A 248 18.51 0.74 -27.68
N PRO A 249 18.38 2.06 -27.41
CA PRO A 249 19.33 2.78 -26.54
C PRO A 249 19.52 2.14 -25.16
N SER A 250 18.43 1.70 -24.55
CA SER A 250 18.43 0.91 -23.31
C SER A 250 18.00 -0.54 -23.58
N GLY A 251 18.95 -1.46 -23.42
CA GLY A 251 18.74 -2.90 -23.56
C GLY A 251 19.70 -3.58 -24.53
N SER A 252 19.37 -4.83 -24.87
CA SER A 252 20.21 -5.70 -25.71
C SER A 252 19.75 -5.82 -27.16
N LEU A 253 18.60 -5.26 -27.52
CA LEU A 253 17.95 -5.52 -28.81
C LEU A 253 18.43 -4.55 -29.90
N ILE A 254 18.82 -5.12 -31.03
CA ILE A 254 19.17 -4.46 -32.28
C ILE A 254 18.05 -4.76 -33.28
N ALA A 255 17.35 -3.74 -33.73
CA ALA A 255 16.26 -3.86 -34.69
C ALA A 255 16.77 -3.81 -36.13
N SER A 256 16.24 -4.69 -36.96
CA SER A 256 16.40 -4.68 -38.42
C SER A 256 15.12 -5.16 -39.08
N THR A 257 15.06 -5.12 -40.41
CA THR A 257 13.91 -5.61 -41.18
C THR A 257 14.29 -6.87 -41.94
N GLN A 258 13.38 -7.83 -41.99
CA GLN A 258 13.54 -9.08 -42.72
C GLN A 258 12.35 -9.31 -43.63
N ARG A 259 12.63 -9.60 -44.91
CA ARG A 259 11.62 -10.06 -45.85
C ARG A 259 11.59 -11.58 -45.91
N HIS A 260 10.53 -12.14 -45.35
CA HIS A 260 10.22 -13.55 -45.49
C HIS A 260 9.53 -13.82 -46.84
N PRO A 261 9.34 -15.08 -47.24
CA PRO A 261 8.62 -15.42 -48.47
C PRO A 261 7.21 -14.81 -48.55
N ASN A 262 6.48 -14.74 -47.43
CA ASN A 262 5.07 -14.34 -47.38
C ASN A 262 4.79 -13.09 -46.53
N LYS A 263 5.78 -12.57 -45.78
CA LYS A 263 5.58 -11.47 -44.83
C LYS A 263 6.79 -10.55 -44.74
N HIS A 264 6.58 -9.30 -44.35
CA HIS A 264 7.64 -8.35 -44.00
C HIS A 264 7.63 -8.15 -42.49
N SER A 265 8.74 -8.45 -41.82
CA SER A 265 8.84 -8.35 -40.36
C SER A 265 9.95 -7.40 -39.94
N VAL A 266 9.78 -6.80 -38.78
CA VAL A 266 10.89 -6.24 -37.99
C VAL A 266 11.41 -7.36 -37.10
N VAL A 267 12.70 -7.62 -37.16
CA VAL A 267 13.39 -8.65 -36.39
C VAL A 267 14.35 -8.01 -35.41
N PHE A 268 14.56 -8.67 -34.27
CA PHE A 268 15.49 -8.21 -33.26
C PHE A 268 16.64 -9.18 -33.12
N MET A 269 17.83 -8.65 -32.92
CA MET A 269 19.05 -9.40 -32.61
C MET A 269 19.57 -8.96 -31.24
N GLU A 270 20.20 -9.87 -30.50
CA GLU A 270 20.91 -9.54 -29.27
C GLU A 270 22.37 -9.18 -29.55
N LYS A 271 23.07 -8.63 -28.55
CA LYS A 271 24.50 -8.30 -28.61
C LYS A 271 25.42 -9.49 -28.96
N ASN A 272 24.93 -10.72 -28.79
CA ASN A 272 25.63 -11.96 -29.12
C ASN A 272 25.46 -12.38 -30.61
N GLY A 273 24.70 -11.61 -31.41
CA GLY A 273 24.46 -11.89 -32.82
C GLY A 273 23.32 -12.88 -33.10
N LEU A 274 22.58 -13.34 -32.08
CA LEU A 274 21.44 -14.24 -32.24
C LEU A 274 20.12 -13.48 -32.41
N LEU A 275 19.20 -14.03 -33.20
CA LEU A 275 17.84 -13.49 -33.34
C LEU A 275 17.01 -13.73 -32.07
N HIS A 276 16.29 -12.70 -31.63
CA HIS A 276 15.44 -12.70 -30.44
C HIS A 276 14.09 -12.01 -30.69
N GLY A 277 13.17 -12.73 -31.35
CA GLY A 277 11.80 -12.27 -31.60
C GLY A 277 11.65 -11.40 -32.86
N ASP A 278 10.40 -11.30 -33.30
CA ASP A 278 9.98 -10.51 -34.47
C ASP A 278 8.55 -9.99 -34.30
N PHE A 279 8.18 -8.97 -35.06
CA PHE A 279 6.78 -8.63 -35.32
C PHE A 279 6.56 -8.33 -36.79
N THR A 280 5.34 -8.58 -37.28
CA THR A 280 4.98 -8.45 -38.69
C THR A 280 4.43 -7.06 -38.97
N LEU A 281 4.90 -6.42 -40.04
CA LEU A 281 4.40 -5.12 -40.48
C LEU A 281 3.02 -5.30 -41.14
N PRO A 282 2.12 -4.30 -41.08
CA PRO A 282 0.72 -4.42 -41.47
C PRO A 282 0.48 -4.38 -42.98
N PHE A 283 1.52 -4.68 -43.78
CA PHE A 283 1.48 -4.63 -45.24
C PHE A 283 2.13 -5.86 -45.87
N GLY A 284 1.72 -6.17 -47.09
CA GLY A 284 2.29 -7.26 -47.88
C GLY A 284 3.77 -7.03 -48.20
N LYS A 285 4.51 -8.12 -48.46
CA LYS A 285 5.98 -8.14 -48.68
C LYS A 285 6.51 -7.07 -49.64
N GLU A 286 5.76 -6.72 -50.68
CA GLU A 286 6.21 -5.82 -51.74
C GLU A 286 5.47 -4.48 -51.75
N GLN A 287 4.54 -4.26 -50.82
CA GLN A 287 3.68 -3.07 -50.83
C GLN A 287 4.41 -1.82 -50.37
N VAL A 288 5.30 -1.92 -49.38
CA VAL A 288 5.96 -0.76 -48.77
C VAL A 288 7.44 -1.04 -48.53
N LYS A 289 8.31 -0.09 -48.91
CA LYS A 289 9.71 -0.07 -48.53
C LYS A 289 9.89 0.71 -47.24
N VAL A 290 10.51 0.08 -46.24
CA VAL A 290 10.98 0.73 -45.02
C VAL A 290 12.31 1.42 -45.36
N LYS A 291 12.38 2.73 -45.11
CA LYS A 291 13.57 3.55 -45.36
C LYS A 291 14.50 3.55 -44.17
N GLU A 292 13.97 3.68 -42.95
CA GLU A 292 14.73 3.70 -41.70
C GLU A 292 13.93 3.16 -40.52
N LEU A 293 14.65 2.72 -39.48
CA LEU A 293 14.12 2.39 -38.16
C LEU A 293 14.80 3.27 -37.13
N LEU A 294 14.02 3.89 -36.25
CA LEU A 294 14.55 4.86 -35.28
C LEU A 294 13.94 4.59 -33.90
N TRP A 295 14.76 4.15 -32.95
CA TRP A 295 14.39 4.12 -31.54
C TRP A 295 14.47 5.52 -30.94
N ASN A 296 13.50 5.85 -30.09
CA ASN A 296 13.58 7.06 -29.30
C ASN A 296 14.57 6.91 -28.12
N SER A 297 14.99 8.04 -27.53
CA SER A 297 16.06 8.07 -26.53
C SER A 297 15.76 7.26 -25.26
N ASP A 298 14.50 7.15 -24.83
CA ASP A 298 14.08 6.34 -23.67
C ASP A 298 13.70 4.89 -24.01
N SER A 299 13.82 4.50 -25.28
CA SER A 299 13.53 3.15 -25.79
C SER A 299 12.10 2.64 -25.61
N THR A 300 11.13 3.55 -25.45
CA THR A 300 9.71 3.21 -25.33
C THR A 300 8.98 3.13 -26.67
N VAL A 301 9.48 3.80 -27.71
CA VAL A 301 8.86 3.90 -29.03
C VAL A 301 9.87 3.60 -30.14
N LEU A 302 9.48 2.72 -31.08
CA LEU A 302 10.20 2.46 -32.32
C LEU A 302 9.44 3.10 -33.48
N ALA A 303 10.05 4.06 -34.17
CA ALA A 303 9.53 4.63 -35.40
C ALA A 303 9.98 3.81 -36.61
N GLY A 304 9.02 3.43 -37.45
CA GLY A 304 9.27 2.91 -38.80
C GLY A 304 9.04 4.02 -39.82
N PHE A 305 10.11 4.47 -40.47
CA PHE A 305 10.03 5.44 -41.55
C PHE A 305 9.79 4.71 -42.87
N LEU A 306 8.62 4.92 -43.46
CA LEU A 306 8.18 4.30 -44.71
C LEU A 306 8.22 5.32 -45.86
N SER A 307 7.92 4.89 -47.08
CA SER A 307 8.05 5.76 -48.26
C SER A 307 7.17 7.03 -48.21
N PHE A 308 5.93 6.92 -47.71
CA PHE A 308 4.95 8.01 -47.63
C PHE A 308 4.27 8.13 -46.26
N SER A 309 4.77 7.39 -45.27
CA SER A 309 4.18 7.33 -43.95
C SER A 309 5.23 7.08 -42.87
N VAL A 310 4.88 7.43 -41.64
CA VAL A 310 5.67 7.13 -40.44
C VAL A 310 4.78 6.42 -39.45
N GLN A 311 5.23 5.27 -38.96
CA GLN A 311 4.49 4.45 -38.00
C GLN A 311 5.22 4.41 -36.66
N LEU A 312 4.49 4.56 -35.56
CA LEU A 312 5.04 4.48 -34.21
C LEU A 312 4.60 3.20 -33.51
N TRP A 313 5.56 2.37 -33.15
CA TRP A 313 5.38 1.06 -32.56
C TRP A 313 5.82 1.07 -31.09
N THR A 314 5.08 0.37 -30.25
CA THR A 314 5.35 0.26 -28.82
C THR A 314 5.21 -1.20 -28.39
N VAL A 315 5.96 -1.63 -27.39
CA VAL A 315 5.91 -3.01 -26.91
C VAL A 315 5.40 -3.08 -25.47
N GLY A 316 4.49 -4.02 -25.20
CA GLY A 316 4.00 -4.31 -23.86
C GLY A 316 3.48 -5.74 -23.76
N ASN A 317 3.84 -6.46 -22.69
CA ASN A 317 3.54 -7.89 -22.54
C ASN A 317 3.99 -8.73 -23.75
N TYR A 318 5.17 -8.40 -24.32
CA TYR A 318 5.72 -9.01 -25.54
C TYR A 318 4.87 -8.88 -26.82
N HIS A 319 3.83 -8.03 -26.79
CA HIS A 319 3.03 -7.68 -27.96
C HIS A 319 3.41 -6.30 -28.48
N TRP A 320 3.54 -6.17 -29.80
CA TRP A 320 3.85 -4.91 -30.47
C TRP A 320 2.57 -4.24 -30.94
N TYR A 321 2.33 -3.03 -30.44
CA TYR A 321 1.15 -2.22 -30.77
C TYR A 321 1.55 -1.11 -31.73
N LEU A 322 0.83 -0.99 -32.84
CA LEU A 322 0.90 0.19 -33.70
C LEU A 322 0.04 1.30 -33.09
N LYS A 323 0.67 2.35 -32.55
CA LYS A 323 -0.04 3.40 -31.80
C LYS A 323 -0.39 4.63 -32.63
N GLN A 324 0.40 4.92 -33.66
CA GLN A 324 0.22 6.06 -34.54
C GLN A 324 0.66 5.69 -35.95
N SER A 325 -0.08 6.18 -36.95
CA SER A 325 0.29 6.12 -38.35
C SER A 325 0.07 7.49 -38.98
N LEU A 326 1.15 8.12 -39.44
CA LEU A 326 1.13 9.43 -40.09
C LEU A 326 1.27 9.22 -41.60
N HIS A 327 0.35 9.74 -42.41
CA HIS A 327 0.40 9.63 -43.86
C HIS A 327 0.56 11.02 -44.50
N PHE A 328 1.49 11.14 -45.45
CA PHE A 328 1.82 12.40 -46.13
C PHE A 328 1.32 12.48 -47.59
N GLY A 329 0.29 11.72 -47.94
CA GLY A 329 -0.21 11.58 -49.32
C GLY A 329 0.76 10.85 -50.25
N ASN A 330 0.50 10.89 -51.56
CA ASN A 330 1.28 10.18 -52.58
C ASN A 330 2.13 11.12 -53.46
N GLU A 331 2.14 12.42 -53.14
CA GLU A 331 2.94 13.40 -53.86
C GLU A 331 4.42 13.29 -53.45
N ALA A 332 5.32 13.26 -54.45
CA ALA A 332 6.75 13.08 -54.20
C ALA A 332 7.35 14.21 -53.33
N LEU A 333 6.87 15.45 -53.47
CA LEU A 333 7.35 16.59 -52.67
C LEU A 333 6.88 16.51 -51.21
N ARG A 334 5.71 15.94 -50.93
CA ARG A 334 5.20 15.76 -49.57
C ARG A 334 5.78 14.54 -48.86
N ALA A 335 6.43 13.65 -49.61
CA ALA A 335 7.07 12.47 -49.04
C ALA A 335 8.13 12.91 -48.00
N PRO A 336 8.18 12.25 -46.82
CA PRO A 336 9.23 12.55 -45.87
C PRO A 336 10.59 12.21 -46.48
N ALA A 337 11.54 13.11 -46.27
CA ALA A 337 12.93 13.00 -46.66
C ALA A 337 13.77 12.51 -45.48
N CYS A 338 13.66 13.19 -44.34
CA CYS A 338 14.46 12.94 -43.15
C CYS A 338 13.56 12.91 -41.90
N VAL A 339 13.89 12.06 -40.93
CA VAL A 339 13.15 11.91 -39.67
C VAL A 339 14.15 11.76 -38.52
N CYS A 340 13.95 12.46 -37.40
CA CYS A 340 14.81 12.34 -36.23
C CYS A 340 14.01 12.50 -34.93
N TRP A 341 14.39 11.74 -33.90
CA TRP A 341 13.89 11.95 -32.54
C TRP A 341 14.64 13.11 -31.88
N ASP A 342 13.94 13.91 -31.09
CA ASP A 342 14.57 14.89 -30.21
C ASP A 342 15.42 14.13 -29.16
N PRO A 343 16.72 14.44 -29.02
CA PRO A 343 17.60 13.68 -28.13
C PRO A 343 17.29 13.93 -26.65
N GLU A 344 16.72 15.10 -26.30
CA GLU A 344 16.33 15.44 -24.93
C GLU A 344 14.88 15.08 -24.60
N LYS A 345 13.98 15.15 -25.59
CA LYS A 345 12.54 14.89 -25.42
C LYS A 345 12.12 13.59 -26.14
N PRO A 346 12.04 12.45 -25.43
CA PRO A 346 11.88 11.14 -26.05
C PRO A 346 10.61 10.95 -26.90
N LEU A 347 9.56 11.74 -26.68
CA LEU A 347 8.29 11.65 -27.41
C LEU A 347 8.09 12.81 -28.39
N ARG A 348 9.17 13.49 -28.78
CA ARG A 348 9.13 14.50 -29.82
C ARG A 348 9.89 14.03 -31.06
N LEU A 349 9.22 14.09 -32.20
CA LEU A 349 9.77 13.69 -33.50
C LEU A 349 9.76 14.88 -34.45
N HIS A 350 10.87 15.07 -35.15
CA HIS A 350 11.05 16.07 -36.18
C HIS A 350 11.10 15.37 -37.54
N LEU A 351 10.42 15.94 -38.52
CA LEU A 351 10.27 15.37 -39.85
C LEU A 351 10.35 16.48 -40.88
N LEU A 352 11.13 16.26 -41.93
CA LEU A 352 11.24 17.17 -43.06
C LEU A 352 10.84 16.44 -44.34
N THR A 353 10.06 17.10 -45.18
CA THR A 353 9.63 16.56 -46.49
C THR A 353 10.57 17.01 -47.60
N ARG A 354 10.48 16.35 -48.76
CA ARG A 354 11.29 16.71 -49.94
C ARG A 354 11.01 18.13 -50.48
N GLY A 355 9.82 18.65 -50.24
CA GLY A 355 9.43 20.03 -50.56
C GLY A 355 9.69 21.00 -49.41
N TRP A 356 10.61 20.69 -48.49
CA TRP A 356 11.00 21.54 -47.36
C TRP A 356 9.89 21.88 -46.35
N ALA A 357 8.74 21.19 -46.39
CA ALA A 357 7.78 21.30 -45.29
C ALA A 357 8.31 20.56 -44.06
N SER A 358 8.44 21.29 -42.94
CA SER A 358 8.92 20.80 -41.65
C SER A 358 7.75 20.51 -40.71
N TYR A 359 7.81 19.38 -40.00
CA TYR A 359 6.81 18.97 -39.03
C TYR A 359 7.48 18.58 -37.72
N THR A 360 6.99 19.12 -36.61
CA THR A 360 7.39 18.70 -35.26
C THR A 360 6.17 18.14 -34.54
N TYR A 361 6.23 16.87 -34.17
CA TYR A 361 5.18 16.17 -33.44
C TYR A 361 5.59 15.93 -32.00
N ASN A 362 4.68 16.19 -31.07
CA ASN A 362 4.88 15.93 -29.65
C ASN A 362 3.76 15.04 -29.11
N TRP A 363 4.09 13.87 -28.58
CA TRP A 363 3.13 12.93 -28.01
C TRP A 363 3.20 12.85 -26.49
N GLY A 364 2.06 12.48 -25.89
CA GLY A 364 1.94 12.15 -24.48
C GLY A 364 1.29 10.79 -24.30
N TRP A 365 1.58 10.15 -23.17
CA TRP A 365 0.89 8.93 -22.78
C TRP A 365 -0.46 9.26 -22.12
N SER A 366 -1.54 8.70 -22.65
CA SER A 366 -2.88 8.85 -22.09
C SER A 366 -3.60 7.50 -21.97
N THR A 367 -4.56 7.42 -21.04
CA THR A 367 -5.44 6.27 -20.86
C THR A 367 -6.85 6.69 -21.18
N GLN A 368 -7.38 6.23 -22.31
CA GLN A 368 -8.74 6.51 -22.77
C GLN A 368 -9.70 5.55 -22.07
N ARG A 369 -10.55 6.10 -21.20
CA ARG A 369 -11.54 5.34 -20.44
C ARG A 369 -12.91 6.00 -20.50
N SER A 370 -13.96 5.23 -20.25
CA SER A 370 -15.29 5.79 -20.00
C SER A 370 -15.28 6.62 -18.71
N HIS A 371 -16.05 7.71 -18.70
CA HIS A 371 -16.00 8.74 -17.66
C HIS A 371 -17.23 8.75 -16.75
N GLY A 372 -18.19 7.85 -16.93
CA GLY A 372 -19.43 7.81 -16.16
C GLY A 372 -19.22 7.36 -14.72
N ASN A 373 -20.03 7.94 -13.82
CA ASN A 373 -20.01 7.64 -12.38
C ASN A 373 -21.22 6.78 -11.94
N ASP A 374 -22.05 6.35 -12.88
CA ASP A 374 -23.28 5.61 -12.64
C ASP A 374 -23.13 4.10 -12.87
N CYS A 375 -24.21 3.34 -12.65
CA CYS A 375 -24.22 1.89 -12.83
C CYS A 375 -24.21 1.43 -14.30
N HIS A 376 -24.48 2.33 -15.25
CA HIS A 376 -24.51 2.01 -16.69
C HIS A 376 -23.11 2.03 -17.30
N ASP A 377 -22.17 2.77 -16.70
CA ASP A 377 -20.78 2.81 -17.15
C ASP A 377 -20.06 1.47 -16.89
N ASN A 378 -19.53 0.82 -17.93
CA ASN A 378 -18.86 -0.47 -17.84
C ASN A 378 -17.37 -0.41 -17.44
N ALA A 379 -16.86 0.78 -17.10
CA ALA A 379 -15.44 1.07 -16.89
C ALA A 379 -14.60 0.60 -18.10
N ASN A 380 -15.01 1.01 -19.29
CA ASN A 380 -14.36 0.65 -20.54
C ASN A 380 -13.01 1.35 -20.66
N VAL A 381 -12.01 0.65 -21.16
CA VAL A 381 -10.71 1.21 -21.53
C VAL A 381 -10.36 0.75 -22.94
N ALA A 382 -10.01 1.71 -23.80
CA ALA A 382 -9.70 1.45 -25.20
C ALA A 382 -8.19 1.55 -25.45
N VAL A 383 -7.62 0.57 -26.15
CA VAL A 383 -6.21 0.50 -26.52
C VAL A 383 -6.11 0.39 -28.04
N ILE A 384 -5.39 1.32 -28.66
CA ILE A 384 -5.15 1.35 -30.12
C ILE A 384 -4.11 0.27 -30.47
N ASP A 385 -4.41 -0.53 -31.49
CA ASP A 385 -3.48 -1.47 -32.11
C ASP A 385 -3.66 -1.46 -33.64
N GLY A 386 -3.02 -0.49 -34.29
CA GLY A 386 -3.13 -0.28 -35.73
C GLY A 386 -4.55 0.07 -36.13
N ASP A 387 -5.12 -0.74 -37.01
CA ASP A 387 -6.51 -0.63 -37.48
C ASP A 387 -7.52 -1.26 -36.52
N LYS A 388 -7.07 -1.74 -35.35
CA LYS A 388 -7.93 -2.29 -34.30
C LYS A 388 -7.99 -1.38 -33.07
N ILE A 389 -9.16 -1.35 -32.44
CA ILE A 389 -9.32 -0.83 -31.08
C ILE A 389 -9.69 -1.99 -30.16
N LEU A 390 -8.80 -2.29 -29.22
CA LEU A 390 -8.98 -3.30 -28.20
C LEU A 390 -9.69 -2.69 -26.98
N VAL A 391 -10.90 -3.14 -26.66
CA VAL A 391 -11.70 -2.59 -25.55
C VAL A 391 -11.79 -3.60 -24.42
N THR A 392 -11.42 -3.19 -23.21
CA THR A 392 -11.57 -4.00 -21.98
C THR A 392 -12.60 -3.39 -21.06
N THR A 393 -13.58 -4.18 -20.63
CA THR A 393 -14.73 -3.75 -19.81
C THR A 393 -14.55 -4.16 -18.34
N PHE A 394 -13.94 -3.31 -17.51
CA PHE A 394 -13.52 -3.70 -16.16
C PHE A 394 -14.66 -4.01 -15.18
N ARG A 395 -15.88 -3.52 -15.44
CA ARG A 395 -17.05 -3.91 -14.65
C ARG A 395 -17.30 -5.42 -14.72
N GLN A 396 -17.18 -5.99 -15.91
CA GLN A 396 -17.49 -7.40 -16.19
C GLN A 396 -16.32 -8.32 -15.87
N CYS A 397 -15.13 -8.02 -16.39
CA CYS A 397 -13.96 -8.87 -16.23
C CYS A 397 -12.65 -8.08 -16.32
N VAL A 398 -11.65 -8.48 -15.54
CA VAL A 398 -10.30 -7.92 -15.58
C VAL A 398 -9.47 -8.77 -16.54
N ILE A 399 -9.50 -8.42 -17.83
CA ILE A 399 -8.77 -9.14 -18.88
C ILE A 399 -7.37 -8.51 -19.04
N PRO A 400 -6.27 -9.28 -18.95
CA PRO A 400 -4.92 -8.74 -19.06
C PRO A 400 -4.53 -8.45 -20.53
N PRO A 401 -3.83 -7.34 -20.82
CA PRO A 401 -3.32 -7.06 -22.17
C PRO A 401 -2.32 -8.14 -22.63
N PRO A 402 -2.22 -8.46 -23.93
CA PRO A 402 -2.91 -7.83 -25.07
C PRO A 402 -4.37 -8.28 -25.24
N MET A 403 -4.85 -9.25 -24.45
CA MET A 403 -6.25 -9.69 -24.55
C MET A 403 -7.20 -8.56 -24.14
N CYS A 404 -8.39 -8.57 -24.76
CA CYS A 404 -9.44 -7.59 -24.53
C CYS A 404 -10.81 -8.27 -24.49
N ALA A 405 -11.86 -7.51 -24.13
CA ALA A 405 -13.23 -8.03 -24.12
C ALA A 405 -13.78 -8.16 -25.54
N PHE A 406 -13.51 -7.15 -26.38
CA PHE A 406 -13.83 -7.17 -27.80
C PHE A 406 -12.89 -6.24 -28.56
N GLU A 407 -12.69 -6.53 -29.85
CA GLU A 407 -11.93 -5.68 -30.77
C GLU A 407 -12.88 -5.03 -31.79
N LEU A 408 -12.64 -3.76 -32.10
CA LEU A 408 -13.28 -3.06 -33.22
C LEU A 408 -12.29 -2.96 -34.36
N GLN A 409 -12.64 -3.50 -35.52
CA GLN A 409 -11.83 -3.46 -36.73
C GLN A 409 -12.24 -2.24 -37.59
N LEU A 410 -11.26 -1.41 -37.92
CA LEU A 410 -11.40 -0.25 -38.79
C LEU A 410 -10.72 -0.52 -40.14
N PRO A 411 -11.08 0.23 -41.20
CA PRO A 411 -10.45 0.06 -42.51
C PRO A 411 -9.02 0.60 -42.59
N VAL A 412 -8.65 1.51 -41.67
CA VAL A 412 -7.38 2.24 -41.66
C VAL A 412 -6.90 2.35 -40.21
N PRO A 413 -5.58 2.42 -39.95
CA PRO A 413 -5.04 2.62 -38.61
C PRO A 413 -5.66 3.80 -37.85
N VAL A 414 -5.85 3.62 -36.54
CA VAL A 414 -6.43 4.60 -35.63
C VAL A 414 -5.33 5.43 -34.98
N ASN A 415 -5.52 6.74 -34.90
CA ASN A 415 -4.59 7.67 -34.25
C ASN A 415 -5.15 8.25 -32.94
N LEU A 416 -6.47 8.28 -32.76
CA LEU A 416 -7.08 8.76 -31.51
C LEU A 416 -8.36 7.97 -31.23
N VAL A 417 -8.62 7.71 -29.94
CA VAL A 417 -9.91 7.18 -29.48
C VAL A 417 -10.39 8.05 -28.32
N THR A 418 -11.70 8.18 -28.15
CA THR A 418 -12.29 8.89 -27.01
C THR A 418 -13.64 8.26 -26.66
N PHE A 419 -14.10 8.45 -25.42
CA PHE A 419 -15.42 8.00 -24.97
C PHE A 419 -16.38 9.18 -24.88
N HIS A 420 -17.66 8.90 -25.13
CA HIS A 420 -18.72 9.87 -24.96
C HIS A 420 -18.86 10.28 -23.49
N SER A 421 -19.18 11.54 -23.25
CA SER A 421 -19.10 12.12 -21.90
C SER A 421 -20.46 12.30 -21.23
N GLN A 422 -21.55 12.21 -22.00
CA GLN A 422 -22.92 12.28 -21.47
C GLN A 422 -23.23 11.06 -20.60
N ALA A 423 -23.82 11.32 -19.43
CA ALA A 423 -24.30 10.28 -18.52
C ALA A 423 -25.19 9.26 -19.26
N GLN A 424 -25.14 7.99 -18.83
CA GLN A 424 -25.80 6.83 -19.47
C GLN A 424 -25.31 6.44 -20.87
N ARG A 425 -24.61 7.33 -21.60
CA ARG A 425 -23.99 7.05 -22.93
C ARG A 425 -22.47 6.93 -22.86
N THR A 426 -21.88 6.82 -21.67
CA THR A 426 -20.41 6.84 -21.51
C THR A 426 -19.68 5.61 -22.05
N ASN A 427 -20.42 4.58 -22.44
CA ASN A 427 -19.87 3.39 -23.11
C ASN A 427 -19.65 3.61 -24.61
N GLU A 428 -20.24 4.65 -25.18
CA GLU A 428 -20.07 4.98 -26.59
C GLU A 428 -18.66 5.56 -26.82
N LEU A 429 -18.04 5.23 -27.96
CA LEU A 429 -16.67 5.65 -28.27
C LEU A 429 -16.58 6.25 -29.67
N ALA A 430 -15.58 7.08 -29.91
CA ALA A 430 -15.26 7.60 -31.24
C ALA A 430 -13.78 7.38 -31.53
N ALA A 431 -13.47 7.10 -32.80
CA ALA A 431 -12.13 6.79 -33.28
C ALA A 431 -11.76 7.71 -34.45
N LEU A 432 -10.64 8.41 -34.38
CA LEU A 432 -10.05 9.15 -35.49
C LEU A 432 -9.01 8.27 -36.17
N THR A 433 -9.20 8.03 -37.45
CA THR A 433 -8.29 7.24 -38.30
C THR A 433 -7.21 8.09 -38.95
N ALA A 434 -6.14 7.44 -39.42
CA ALA A 434 -4.95 8.08 -39.96
C ALA A 434 -5.18 8.88 -41.25
N ASP A 435 -6.27 8.61 -41.97
CA ASP A 435 -6.71 9.35 -43.16
C ASP A 435 -7.67 10.50 -42.82
N GLY A 436 -7.93 10.76 -41.54
CA GLY A 436 -8.73 11.89 -41.06
C GLY A 436 -10.22 11.60 -40.87
N HIS A 437 -10.69 10.36 -41.05
CA HIS A 437 -12.10 10.02 -40.79
C HIS A 437 -12.36 9.74 -39.31
N ILE A 438 -13.51 10.21 -38.81
CA ILE A 438 -14.00 9.91 -37.46
C ILE A 438 -15.09 8.85 -37.55
N TYR A 439 -14.92 7.73 -36.85
CA TYR A 439 -15.90 6.67 -36.71
C TYR A 439 -16.49 6.74 -35.30
N VAL A 440 -17.81 6.99 -35.20
CA VAL A 440 -18.52 7.05 -33.91
C VAL A 440 -19.28 5.76 -33.67
N TYR A 441 -19.18 5.30 -32.45
CA TYR A 441 -19.65 4.02 -31.99
C TYR A 441 -20.54 4.20 -30.73
N GLY A 442 -21.87 4.36 -30.93
CA GLY A 442 -22.93 4.25 -29.88
C GLY A 442 -23.73 2.93 -29.65
N GLN A 443 -24.25 2.72 -28.44
CA GLN A 443 -24.89 1.45 -28.02
C GLN A 443 -26.24 1.18 -28.74
N GLY A 444 -26.25 0.33 -29.77
CA GLY A 444 -27.50 -0.06 -30.47
C GLY A 444 -28.35 -1.12 -29.73
N GLU A 445 -29.61 -1.34 -30.17
CA GLU A 445 -30.45 -2.50 -29.77
C GLU A 445 -29.74 -3.86 -30.05
N SER A 446 -28.76 -3.81 -30.95
CA SER A 446 -27.80 -4.84 -31.30
C SER A 446 -26.45 -4.20 -31.68
N TYR A 447 -25.65 -3.77 -30.70
CA TYR A 447 -24.20 -3.46 -30.79
C TYR A 447 -23.66 -2.74 -32.06
N ASN A 448 -24.47 -1.96 -32.77
CA ASN A 448 -24.10 -1.30 -34.01
C ASN A 448 -24.23 0.21 -33.90
N LEU A 449 -23.36 0.88 -34.64
CA LEU A 449 -22.67 2.11 -34.29
C LEU A 449 -22.78 3.05 -35.52
N LYS A 450 -23.38 4.25 -35.42
CA LYS A 450 -23.63 5.16 -36.57
C LYS A 450 -23.05 6.58 -36.36
N LEU A 451 -22.61 7.19 -37.47
CA LEU A 451 -21.97 8.51 -37.61
C LEU A 451 -22.97 9.67 -37.44
N ASP A 452 -22.65 10.71 -36.62
CA ASP A 452 -23.64 11.75 -36.24
C ASP A 452 -23.31 13.23 -36.59
N SER A 453 -22.08 13.79 -36.47
CA SER A 453 -21.75 15.18 -36.93
C SER A 453 -20.27 15.60 -36.78
N ASN A 454 -19.87 16.76 -37.35
CA ASN A 454 -18.51 17.37 -37.34
C ASN A 454 -18.54 18.88 -36.95
N ILE A 455 -17.58 19.36 -36.15
CA ILE A 455 -17.41 20.78 -35.71
C ILE A 455 -15.92 21.17 -35.81
N THR A 456 -15.60 22.31 -36.42
CA THR A 456 -14.24 22.87 -36.54
C THR A 456 -13.93 23.88 -35.44
N VAL A 457 -12.75 23.81 -34.85
CA VAL A 457 -12.23 24.77 -33.85
C VAL A 457 -10.95 25.39 -34.42
N ASP A 458 -10.84 26.72 -34.42
CA ASP A 458 -9.61 27.43 -34.80
C ASP A 458 -8.60 27.40 -33.63
N GLY A 459 -7.51 26.65 -33.79
CA GLY A 459 -6.44 26.43 -32.79
C GLY A 459 -6.17 24.95 -32.49
N PHE A 460 -4.97 24.60 -32.01
CA PHE A 460 -4.63 23.21 -31.69
C PHE A 460 -5.05 22.86 -30.26
N VAL A 461 -6.07 22.01 -30.11
CA VAL A 461 -6.52 21.52 -28.80
C VAL A 461 -5.58 20.41 -28.31
N ILE A 462 -4.83 20.66 -27.24
CA ILE A 462 -3.93 19.72 -26.56
C ILE A 462 -4.71 18.66 -25.78
N SER A 463 -5.72 19.09 -25.02
CA SER A 463 -6.52 18.20 -24.19
C SER A 463 -7.95 18.68 -24.04
N VAL A 464 -8.88 17.73 -23.95
CA VAL A 464 -10.30 17.97 -23.69
C VAL A 464 -10.66 17.27 -22.39
N CYS A 465 -11.26 18.00 -21.46
CA CYS A 465 -11.81 17.42 -20.24
C CYS A 465 -13.29 17.81 -20.08
N HIS A 466 -14.07 16.87 -19.58
CA HIS A 466 -15.51 17.02 -19.40
C HIS A 466 -15.91 16.88 -17.93
N GLY A 467 -16.73 17.81 -17.44
CA GLY A 467 -17.33 17.79 -16.13
C GLY A 467 -18.70 17.12 -16.19
N LEU A 468 -18.84 15.95 -15.56
CA LEU A 468 -20.08 15.16 -15.61
C LEU A 468 -21.26 15.82 -14.89
N ARG A 469 -21.02 16.68 -13.91
CA ARG A 469 -22.08 17.31 -13.10
C ARG A 469 -22.72 18.51 -13.80
N ASN A 470 -21.92 19.33 -14.48
CA ASN A 470 -22.39 20.60 -15.07
C ASN A 470 -22.43 20.58 -16.62
N GLY A 471 -21.94 19.51 -17.27
CA GLY A 471 -21.80 19.45 -18.73
C GLY A 471 -20.71 20.38 -19.28
N THR A 472 -19.90 20.99 -18.41
CA THR A 472 -18.80 21.87 -18.78
C THR A 472 -17.74 21.07 -19.52
N VAL A 473 -17.37 21.49 -20.72
CA VAL A 473 -16.19 20.98 -21.42
C VAL A 473 -15.13 22.06 -21.42
N ALA A 474 -13.94 21.73 -20.92
CA ALA A 474 -12.78 22.59 -20.99
C ALA A 474 -11.79 22.06 -22.03
N LEU A 475 -11.29 22.97 -22.85
CA LEU A 475 -10.32 22.75 -23.90
C LEU A 475 -9.02 23.40 -23.48
N GLN A 476 -7.92 22.67 -23.50
CA GLN A 476 -6.58 23.24 -23.41
C GLN A 476 -6.05 23.47 -24.82
N LEU A 477 -5.69 24.71 -25.15
CA LEU A 477 -5.08 25.10 -26.40
C LEU A 477 -3.55 25.03 -26.33
N ASP A 478 -2.91 25.07 -27.49
CA ASP A 478 -1.46 24.99 -27.69
C ASP A 478 -0.66 26.19 -27.18
N ASP A 479 -1.32 27.33 -27.06
CA ASP A 479 -0.82 28.53 -26.37
C ASP A 479 -0.91 28.43 -24.82
N GLY A 480 -1.45 27.32 -24.30
CA GLY A 480 -1.63 27.09 -22.86
C GLY A 480 -2.93 27.66 -22.29
N GLN A 481 -3.75 28.35 -23.08
CA GLN A 481 -5.06 28.86 -22.64
C GLN A 481 -6.06 27.73 -22.43
N ILE A 482 -6.93 27.89 -21.44
CA ILE A 482 -8.06 26.99 -21.22
C ILE A 482 -9.37 27.71 -21.53
N ARG A 483 -10.17 27.13 -22.43
CA ARG A 483 -11.48 27.68 -22.85
C ARG A 483 -12.61 26.73 -22.49
N LYS A 484 -13.77 27.27 -22.11
CA LYS A 484 -15.02 26.49 -22.08
C LYS A 484 -15.55 26.33 -23.51
N LEU A 485 -16.27 25.25 -23.80
CA LEU A 485 -16.87 24.99 -25.11
C LEU A 485 -17.79 26.11 -25.62
N SER A 486 -18.33 26.94 -24.73
CA SER A 486 -19.06 28.18 -25.07
C SER A 486 -18.17 29.27 -25.71
N LEU A 487 -16.88 29.00 -25.96
CA LEU A 487 -15.86 29.92 -26.47
C LEU A 487 -15.62 31.16 -25.59
N THR A 488 -16.21 31.19 -24.39
CA THR A 488 -15.98 32.22 -23.38
C THR A 488 -14.76 31.87 -22.53
N GLU A 489 -13.93 32.86 -22.23
CA GLU A 489 -12.80 32.75 -21.31
C GLU A 489 -13.25 32.15 -19.96
N TRP A 490 -12.51 31.16 -19.45
CA TRP A 490 -12.83 30.60 -18.14
C TRP A 490 -12.23 31.49 -17.04
N LYS A 491 -13.11 32.23 -16.37
CA LYS A 491 -12.78 33.05 -15.21
C LYS A 491 -13.20 32.37 -13.91
N ASP A 492 -12.38 32.48 -12.87
CA ASP A 492 -12.72 32.06 -11.52
C ASP A 492 -13.78 32.99 -10.88
N SER A 493 -14.20 32.70 -9.65
CA SER A 493 -15.17 33.53 -8.90
C SER A 493 -14.66 34.96 -8.60
N THR A 494 -13.37 35.23 -8.83
CA THR A 494 -12.72 36.54 -8.69
C THR A 494 -12.51 37.27 -10.03
N GLY A 495 -12.87 36.65 -11.16
CA GLY A 495 -12.71 37.20 -12.50
C GLY A 495 -11.35 36.94 -13.16
N ASN A 496 -10.44 36.19 -12.51
CA ASN A 496 -9.12 35.88 -13.04
C ASN A 496 -9.16 34.68 -13.99
N MET A 497 -8.29 34.67 -15.00
CA MET A 497 -8.21 33.57 -15.96
C MET A 497 -7.65 32.32 -15.30
N ILE A 498 -8.35 31.19 -15.46
CA ILE A 498 -7.87 29.88 -14.99
C ILE A 498 -6.98 29.29 -16.08
N ASN A 499 -5.68 29.41 -15.91
CA ASN A 499 -4.69 28.76 -16.77
C ASN A 499 -3.87 27.74 -15.98
N PHE A 500 -3.14 26.88 -16.69
CA PHE A 500 -2.06 26.13 -16.07
C PHE A 500 -0.75 26.87 -16.26
N PRO A 501 0.18 26.82 -15.29
CA PRO A 501 1.52 27.41 -15.47
C PRO A 501 2.32 26.73 -16.58
N ARG A 502 1.97 25.49 -16.95
CA ARG A 502 2.63 24.67 -17.97
C ARG A 502 1.62 23.76 -18.68
N PRO A 503 1.89 23.34 -19.94
CA PRO A 503 1.07 22.34 -20.61
C PRO A 503 0.96 21.04 -19.81
N CYS A 504 -0.24 20.48 -19.74
CA CYS A 504 -0.53 19.27 -18.97
C CYS A 504 -0.89 18.12 -19.93
N VAL A 505 -0.29 16.95 -19.71
CA VAL A 505 -0.52 15.75 -20.53
C VAL A 505 -1.81 15.03 -20.15
N GLN A 506 -2.28 15.22 -18.91
CA GLN A 506 -3.53 14.69 -18.42
C GLN A 506 -4.27 15.79 -17.67
N THR A 507 -5.52 16.02 -18.02
CA THR A 507 -6.39 17.02 -17.40
C THR A 507 -7.72 16.40 -16.96
N ALA A 508 -8.31 16.92 -15.89
CA ALA A 508 -9.64 16.53 -15.44
C ALA A 508 -10.32 17.67 -14.69
N LEU A 509 -11.65 17.64 -14.68
CA LEU A 509 -12.47 18.56 -13.90
C LEU A 509 -12.86 17.90 -12.58
N CYS A 510 -12.85 18.67 -11.50
CA CYS A 510 -13.32 18.22 -10.19
C CYS A 510 -14.06 19.33 -9.46
N THR A 511 -14.94 18.98 -8.53
CA THR A 511 -15.59 19.95 -7.65
C THR A 511 -14.91 19.92 -6.28
N LEU A 512 -14.32 21.04 -5.86
CA LEU A 512 -13.68 21.22 -4.57
C LEU A 512 -14.49 22.25 -3.77
N SER A 513 -14.97 21.87 -2.58
CA SER A 513 -15.78 22.76 -1.72
C SER A 513 -16.98 23.42 -2.42
N GLY A 514 -17.56 22.77 -3.44
CA GLY A 514 -18.70 23.27 -4.23
C GLY A 514 -18.34 24.06 -5.49
N GLU A 515 -17.06 24.38 -5.72
CA GLU A 515 -16.59 25.09 -6.91
C GLU A 515 -15.86 24.16 -7.89
N GLU A 516 -16.11 24.31 -9.20
CA GLU A 516 -15.41 23.56 -10.25
C GLU A 516 -13.98 24.06 -10.42
N HIS A 517 -13.04 23.14 -10.28
CA HIS A 517 -11.61 23.36 -10.45
C HIS A 517 -11.05 22.42 -11.51
N LEU A 518 -9.99 22.88 -12.18
CA LEU A 518 -9.29 22.10 -13.19
C LEU A 518 -8.00 21.52 -12.60
N ILE A 519 -7.83 20.20 -12.74
CA ILE A 519 -6.63 19.46 -12.33
C ILE A 519 -5.81 19.10 -13.56
N GLY A 520 -4.51 19.34 -13.52
CA GLY A 520 -3.58 19.05 -14.61
C GLY A 520 -2.31 18.38 -14.14
N LEU A 521 -1.91 17.29 -14.78
CA LEU A 521 -0.62 16.63 -14.57
C LEU A 521 0.30 16.96 -15.75
N THR A 522 1.47 17.50 -15.45
CA THR A 522 2.53 17.77 -16.44
C THR A 522 3.38 16.54 -16.72
N GLU A 523 4.13 16.55 -17.82
CA GLU A 523 5.09 15.49 -18.17
C GLU A 523 6.16 15.27 -17.09
N ARG A 524 6.58 16.35 -16.41
CA ARG A 524 7.52 16.31 -15.27
C ARG A 524 6.89 15.87 -13.95
N SER A 525 5.71 15.23 -13.99
CA SER A 525 5.04 14.66 -12.81
C SER A 525 4.55 15.69 -11.78
N HIS A 526 4.40 16.96 -12.18
CA HIS A 526 3.80 17.99 -11.34
C HIS A 526 2.29 18.06 -11.55
N LEU A 527 1.54 17.97 -10.47
CA LEU A 527 0.08 18.09 -10.41
C LEU A 527 -0.31 19.51 -9.99
N TYR A 528 -1.07 20.19 -10.83
CA TYR A 528 -1.60 21.53 -10.61
C TYR A 528 -3.12 21.51 -10.45
N ILE A 529 -3.63 22.44 -9.65
CA ILE A 529 -5.06 22.78 -9.59
C ILE A 529 -5.17 24.28 -9.86
N GLY A 530 -5.69 24.63 -11.04
CA GLY A 530 -5.49 25.97 -11.61
C GLY A 530 -3.99 26.32 -11.65
N ASP A 531 -3.62 27.46 -11.08
CA ASP A 531 -2.22 27.90 -10.97
C ASP A 531 -1.45 27.30 -9.77
N SER A 532 -2.13 26.61 -8.86
CA SER A 532 -1.52 26.12 -7.63
C SER A 532 -0.87 24.74 -7.81
N LEU A 533 0.44 24.65 -7.54
CA LEU A 533 1.15 23.36 -7.48
C LEU A 533 0.72 22.58 -6.24
N VAL A 534 0.18 21.37 -6.44
CA VAL A 534 -0.28 20.50 -5.37
C VAL A 534 0.80 19.51 -4.94
N ALA A 535 1.44 18.84 -5.90
CA ALA A 535 2.50 17.86 -5.65
C ALA A 535 3.40 17.71 -6.89
N SER A 536 4.67 17.40 -6.69
CA SER A 536 5.68 17.28 -7.76
C SER A 536 6.08 15.83 -8.11
N ASN A 537 5.54 14.84 -7.41
CA ASN A 537 5.93 13.44 -7.52
C ASN A 537 4.80 12.52 -7.99
N ILE A 538 3.84 13.04 -8.76
CA ILE A 538 2.63 12.30 -9.18
C ILE A 538 2.87 11.53 -10.47
N SER A 539 2.60 10.22 -10.47
CA SER A 539 2.77 9.37 -11.65
C SER A 539 1.49 9.19 -12.47
N SER A 540 0.32 9.21 -11.83
CA SER A 540 -0.99 9.20 -12.49
C SER A 540 -2.09 9.60 -11.52
N PHE A 541 -3.24 10.07 -12.02
CA PHE A 541 -4.40 10.39 -11.21
C PHE A 541 -5.74 10.06 -11.89
N VAL A 542 -6.81 9.96 -11.11
CA VAL A 542 -8.20 9.87 -11.58
C VAL A 542 -9.12 10.56 -10.59
N VAL A 543 -10.07 11.33 -11.12
CA VAL A 543 -11.19 11.87 -10.35
C VAL A 543 -12.36 10.90 -10.50
N TYR A 544 -12.93 10.48 -9.37
CA TYR A 544 -14.08 9.59 -9.30
C TYR A 544 -15.05 10.09 -8.23
N ASP A 545 -16.24 10.50 -8.66
CA ASP A 545 -17.24 11.17 -7.81
C ASP A 545 -16.62 12.34 -7.01
N ASP A 546 -16.71 12.34 -5.68
CA ASP A 546 -16.05 13.32 -4.81
C ASP A 546 -14.62 12.90 -4.38
N PHE A 547 -14.01 11.91 -5.03
CA PHE A 547 -12.67 11.43 -4.70
C PHE A 547 -11.63 11.75 -5.78
N LEU A 548 -10.45 12.16 -5.35
CA LEU A 548 -9.24 12.21 -6.16
C LEU A 548 -8.33 11.05 -5.74
N LEU A 549 -8.07 10.15 -6.68
CA LEU A 549 -7.12 9.08 -6.51
C LEU A 549 -5.85 9.41 -7.28
N LEU A 550 -4.70 9.19 -6.66
CA LEU A 550 -3.40 9.47 -7.27
C LEU A 550 -2.37 8.43 -6.87
N THR A 551 -1.41 8.18 -7.75
CA THR A 551 -0.22 7.38 -7.46
C THR A 551 1.01 8.27 -7.51
N THR A 552 1.98 7.98 -6.66
CA THR A 552 3.22 8.76 -6.55
C THR A 552 4.43 7.95 -7.00
N HIS A 553 5.52 8.64 -7.34
CA HIS A 553 6.84 8.03 -7.56
C HIS A 553 7.45 7.45 -6.28
N SER A 554 6.92 7.79 -5.10
CA SER A 554 7.23 7.15 -3.81
C SER A 554 6.47 5.84 -3.56
N HIS A 555 5.78 5.31 -4.57
CA HIS A 555 5.10 4.01 -4.54
C HIS A 555 3.91 3.98 -3.57
N MET A 556 3.21 5.12 -3.46
CA MET A 556 2.00 5.29 -2.68
C MET A 556 0.81 5.56 -3.60
N CYS A 557 -0.35 5.06 -3.21
CA CYS A 557 -1.66 5.41 -3.76
C CYS A 557 -2.40 6.20 -2.69
N HIS A 558 -2.84 7.41 -3.02
CA HIS A 558 -3.67 8.22 -2.15
C HIS A 558 -5.11 8.28 -2.69
N CYS A 559 -6.09 8.32 -1.80
CA CYS A 559 -7.50 8.50 -2.11
C CYS A 559 -8.05 9.58 -1.18
N LEU A 560 -8.29 10.76 -1.74
CA LEU A 560 -8.59 11.99 -1.02
C LEU A 560 -10.02 12.45 -1.35
N ASN A 561 -10.80 12.78 -0.33
CA ASN A 561 -12.17 13.28 -0.51
C ASN A 561 -12.16 14.80 -0.76
N LEU A 562 -12.58 15.19 -1.95
CA LEU A 562 -12.61 16.56 -2.46
C LEU A 562 -13.74 17.40 -1.84
N SER A 563 -14.80 16.77 -1.33
CA SER A 563 -15.90 17.48 -0.66
C SER A 563 -15.47 18.08 0.69
N THR A 564 -14.47 17.49 1.34
CA THR A 564 -14.02 17.86 2.69
C THR A 564 -12.72 18.66 2.72
N LEU A 565 -11.98 18.71 1.61
CA LEU A 565 -10.63 19.27 1.57
C LEU A 565 -10.57 20.56 0.75
N SER A 566 -9.82 21.55 1.26
CA SER A 566 -9.37 22.71 0.49
C SER A 566 -8.06 22.39 -0.24
N ILE A 567 -7.62 23.26 -1.16
CA ILE A 567 -6.35 23.12 -1.89
C ILE A 567 -5.16 23.00 -0.91
N LYS A 568 -5.13 23.81 0.16
CA LYS A 568 -4.10 23.71 1.21
C LYS A 568 -4.17 22.41 2.00
N GLY A 569 -5.38 21.90 2.26
CA GLY A 569 -5.58 20.59 2.87
C GLY A 569 -5.04 19.45 2.01
N LEU A 570 -5.23 19.54 0.70
CA LEU A 570 -4.70 18.58 -0.28
C LEU A 570 -3.16 18.57 -0.29
N GLN A 571 -2.54 19.75 -0.32
CA GLN A 571 -1.08 19.89 -0.22
C GLN A 571 -0.53 19.28 1.07
N SER A 572 -1.19 19.54 2.21
CA SER A 572 -0.81 18.97 3.50
C SER A 572 -0.92 17.44 3.51
N ALA A 573 -2.02 16.88 3.00
CA ALA A 573 -2.25 15.43 2.96
C ALA A 573 -1.23 14.69 2.09
N LEU A 574 -0.73 15.34 1.04
CA LEU A 574 0.30 14.78 0.15
C LEU A 574 1.73 14.95 0.67
N SER A 575 1.93 15.89 1.60
CA SER A 575 3.23 16.17 2.21
C SER A 575 3.44 15.47 3.55
N SER A 576 2.36 15.04 4.24
CA SER A 576 2.44 14.39 5.54
C SER A 576 2.90 12.94 5.45
N ASP A 577 3.76 12.52 6.37
CA ASP A 577 4.09 11.11 6.57
C ASP A 577 2.84 10.34 7.03
N ALA A 578 2.51 9.28 6.29
CA ALA A 578 1.33 8.48 6.56
C ALA A 578 1.40 7.81 7.94
N ASN A 579 0.45 8.12 8.81
CA ASN A 579 0.26 7.39 10.06
C ASN A 579 -0.16 5.94 9.77
N GLN A 580 0.14 4.99 10.67
CA GLN A 580 -0.22 3.58 10.49
C GLN A 580 -1.73 3.33 10.25
N ASN A 581 -2.59 4.27 10.68
CA ASN A 581 -4.05 4.17 10.56
C ASN A 581 -4.65 5.17 9.55
N ASP A 582 -3.85 5.79 8.68
CA ASP A 582 -4.38 6.69 7.66
C ASP A 582 -5.14 5.91 6.58
N GLU A 583 -6.46 6.12 6.47
CA GLU A 583 -7.32 5.46 5.49
C GLU A 583 -7.13 5.97 4.06
N THR A 584 -6.51 7.15 3.92
CA THR A 584 -6.35 7.85 2.65
C THR A 584 -5.13 7.38 1.88
N VAL A 585 -4.25 6.55 2.47
CA VAL A 585 -2.97 6.16 1.88
C VAL A 585 -2.78 4.64 1.85
N ARG A 586 -2.21 4.12 0.75
CA ARG A 586 -1.86 2.71 0.58
C ARG A 586 -0.55 2.55 -0.19
N LYS A 587 0.31 1.61 0.23
CA LYS A 587 1.50 1.23 -0.54
C LYS A 587 1.13 0.42 -1.79
N VAL A 588 1.79 0.70 -2.92
CA VAL A 588 1.61 0.00 -4.21
C VAL A 588 2.95 -0.45 -4.77
N GLU A 589 2.94 -1.35 -5.77
CA GLU A 589 4.18 -1.78 -6.44
C GLU A 589 4.86 -0.59 -7.14
N ARG A 590 6.20 -0.61 -7.19
CA ARG A 590 7.00 0.43 -7.84
C ARG A 590 6.57 0.65 -9.29
N GLY A 591 6.24 1.91 -9.60
CA GLY A 591 5.85 2.33 -10.95
C GLY A 591 4.42 1.96 -11.35
N SER A 592 3.58 1.48 -10.42
CA SER A 592 2.16 1.26 -10.66
C SER A 592 1.47 2.55 -11.11
N ARG A 593 0.59 2.44 -12.10
CA ARG A 593 -0.22 3.56 -12.61
C ARG A 593 -1.70 3.19 -12.63
N ILE A 594 -2.55 4.18 -12.40
CA ILE A 594 -4.00 4.01 -12.43
C ILE A 594 -4.47 3.88 -13.88
N VAL A 595 -5.30 2.86 -14.13
CA VAL A 595 -5.96 2.68 -15.42
C VAL A 595 -7.40 3.21 -15.33
N SER A 596 -8.19 2.66 -14.40
CA SER A 596 -9.59 3.01 -14.22
C SER A 596 -10.09 2.67 -12.82
N VAL A 597 -11.18 3.31 -12.40
CA VAL A 597 -11.95 2.98 -11.19
C VAL A 597 -13.31 2.47 -11.66
N VAL A 598 -13.80 1.36 -11.10
CA VAL A 598 -15.10 0.82 -11.49
C VAL A 598 -16.22 1.61 -10.78
N PRO A 599 -17.14 2.25 -11.51
CA PRO A 599 -18.18 3.10 -10.90
C PRO A 599 -19.20 2.32 -10.05
N GLN A 600 -19.69 2.94 -8.97
CA GLN A 600 -20.55 2.33 -7.94
C GLN A 600 -19.98 1.00 -7.36
N ASP A 601 -18.68 0.79 -7.50
CA ASP A 601 -17.92 -0.34 -6.99
C ASP A 601 -16.70 0.23 -6.23
N THR A 602 -15.91 -0.64 -5.62
CA THR A 602 -14.74 -0.29 -4.81
C THR A 602 -13.42 -0.69 -5.49
N ARG A 603 -13.49 -1.27 -6.69
CA ARG A 603 -12.35 -1.75 -7.47
C ARG A 603 -11.61 -0.60 -8.16
N LEU A 604 -10.32 -0.48 -7.84
CA LEU A 604 -9.34 0.37 -8.51
C LEU A 604 -8.39 -0.53 -9.30
N ILE A 605 -8.29 -0.27 -10.61
CA ILE A 605 -7.46 -1.05 -11.52
C ILE A 605 -6.14 -0.31 -11.75
N LEU A 606 -5.04 -0.98 -11.41
CA LEU A 606 -3.68 -0.52 -11.62
C LEU A 606 -2.99 -1.35 -12.70
N GLN A 607 -2.06 -0.73 -13.41
CA GLN A 607 -1.13 -1.42 -14.30
C GLN A 607 0.30 -1.27 -13.80
N MET A 608 1.00 -2.39 -13.66
CA MET A 608 2.40 -2.48 -13.27
C MET A 608 3.31 -2.13 -14.46
N PRO A 609 4.56 -1.69 -14.27
CA PRO A 609 5.50 -1.43 -15.37
C PRO A 609 5.72 -2.63 -16.29
N ARG A 610 5.62 -3.84 -15.75
CA ARG A 610 5.72 -5.10 -16.49
C ARG A 610 4.54 -5.36 -17.43
N GLY A 611 3.45 -4.60 -17.27
CA GLY A 611 2.24 -4.65 -18.09
C GLY A 611 1.08 -5.46 -17.50
N ASN A 612 1.30 -6.18 -16.40
CA ASN A 612 0.26 -6.86 -15.62
C ASN A 612 -0.75 -5.88 -15.02
N LEU A 613 -1.98 -6.35 -14.80
CA LEU A 613 -3.02 -5.61 -14.09
C LEU A 613 -3.17 -6.11 -12.66
N GLU A 614 -3.36 -5.18 -11.73
CA GLU A 614 -3.72 -5.48 -10.34
C GLU A 614 -5.03 -4.76 -10.01
N THR A 615 -5.96 -5.49 -9.38
CA THR A 615 -7.19 -4.91 -8.85
C THR A 615 -7.05 -4.76 -7.35
N ILE A 616 -7.13 -3.53 -6.86
CA ILE A 616 -7.10 -3.23 -5.43
C ILE A 616 -8.41 -2.57 -4.99
N HIS A 617 -8.75 -2.76 -3.71
CA HIS A 617 -9.85 -2.06 -3.07
C HIS A 617 -9.27 -1.05 -2.08
N HIS A 618 -9.34 0.25 -2.41
CA HIS A 618 -8.79 1.29 -1.55
C HIS A 618 -9.69 1.48 -0.32
N ARG A 619 -9.10 1.54 0.88
CA ARG A 619 -9.86 1.55 2.15
C ARG A 619 -10.84 2.73 2.23
N ALA A 620 -10.41 3.93 1.86
CA ALA A 620 -11.29 5.10 1.76
C ALA A 620 -12.53 4.87 0.87
N LEU A 621 -12.37 4.30 -0.34
CA LEU A 621 -13.50 3.99 -1.23
C LEU A 621 -14.43 2.93 -0.64
N VAL A 622 -13.86 1.88 -0.04
CA VAL A 622 -14.63 0.81 0.61
C VAL A 622 -15.48 1.39 1.74
N LEU A 623 -14.89 2.19 2.63
CA LEU A 623 -15.59 2.78 3.76
C LEU A 623 -16.67 3.78 3.32
N ALA A 624 -16.38 4.61 2.30
CA ALA A 624 -17.37 5.52 1.74
C ALA A 624 -18.60 4.76 1.19
N GLN A 625 -18.36 3.66 0.47
CA GLN A 625 -19.43 2.83 -0.06
C GLN A 625 -20.20 2.09 1.04
N LEU A 626 -19.51 1.56 2.06
CA LEU A 626 -20.12 0.89 3.21
C LEU A 626 -21.03 1.85 3.98
N ARG A 627 -20.57 3.06 4.28
CA ARG A 627 -21.37 4.11 4.95
C ARG A 627 -22.65 4.40 4.17
N LYS A 628 -22.56 4.57 2.85
CA LYS A 628 -23.72 4.76 1.96
C LYS A 628 -24.70 3.58 1.97
N TRP A 629 -24.23 2.34 2.06
CA TRP A 629 -25.10 1.18 2.17
C TRP A 629 -25.77 1.07 3.55
N LEU A 630 -25.05 1.34 4.63
CA LEU A 630 -25.59 1.35 5.99
C LEU A 630 -26.64 2.45 6.17
N ASP A 631 -26.40 3.65 5.65
CA ASP A 631 -27.36 4.76 5.67
C ASP A 631 -28.65 4.44 4.88
N ARG A 632 -28.56 3.56 3.87
CA ARG A 632 -29.70 3.09 3.06
C ARG A 632 -30.29 1.76 3.55
N LEU A 633 -29.91 1.31 4.76
CA LEU A 633 -30.36 0.05 5.36
C LEU A 633 -30.08 -1.20 4.50
N ARG A 634 -29.04 -1.17 3.64
CA ARG A 634 -28.58 -2.32 2.83
C ARG A 634 -27.55 -3.15 3.59
N PHE A 635 -27.97 -3.77 4.68
CA PHE A 635 -27.11 -4.55 5.57
C PHE A 635 -26.45 -5.76 4.89
N LYS A 636 -27.16 -6.44 3.97
CA LYS A 636 -26.61 -7.61 3.26
C LYS A 636 -25.37 -7.27 2.43
N ASP A 637 -25.46 -6.23 1.60
CA ASP A 637 -24.37 -5.81 0.72
C ASP A 637 -23.16 -5.31 1.53
N ALA A 638 -23.43 -4.55 2.60
CA ALA A 638 -22.40 -4.10 3.53
C ALA A 638 -21.70 -5.29 4.20
N PHE A 639 -22.46 -6.23 4.77
CA PHE A 639 -21.92 -7.41 5.45
C PHE A 639 -21.07 -8.28 4.51
N GLU A 640 -21.55 -8.58 3.30
CA GLU A 640 -20.80 -9.38 2.34
C GLU A 640 -19.48 -8.72 1.92
N CYS A 641 -19.51 -7.40 1.69
CA CYS A 641 -18.32 -6.63 1.36
C CYS A 641 -17.32 -6.62 2.52
N MET A 642 -17.79 -6.33 3.74
CA MET A 642 -16.97 -6.31 4.94
C MET A 642 -16.32 -7.66 5.20
N ARG A 643 -17.06 -8.76 5.07
CA ARG A 643 -16.55 -10.13 5.22
C ARG A 643 -15.50 -10.46 4.16
N LYS A 644 -15.75 -10.15 2.88
CA LYS A 644 -14.81 -10.42 1.77
C LYS A 644 -13.50 -9.63 1.93
N LEU A 645 -13.60 -8.36 2.33
CA LEU A 645 -12.47 -7.45 2.46
C LEU A 645 -11.86 -7.40 3.87
N ARG A 646 -12.37 -8.21 4.80
CA ARG A 646 -11.96 -8.30 6.21
C ARG A 646 -12.00 -6.94 6.94
N ILE A 647 -13.04 -6.15 6.67
CA ILE A 647 -13.38 -4.98 7.47
C ILE A 647 -14.10 -5.46 8.73
N ASN A 648 -13.78 -4.87 9.88
CA ASN A 648 -14.34 -5.28 11.16
C ASN A 648 -15.87 -5.04 11.18
N LEU A 649 -16.63 -6.10 11.47
CA LEU A 649 -18.09 -6.13 11.42
C LEU A 649 -18.77 -5.19 12.42
N ASN A 650 -18.06 -4.75 13.47
CA ASN A 650 -18.59 -3.78 14.44
C ASN A 650 -19.01 -2.45 13.79
N LEU A 651 -18.44 -2.10 12.64
CA LEU A 651 -18.82 -0.89 11.89
C LEU A 651 -20.31 -0.85 11.50
N ILE A 652 -20.96 -2.01 11.34
CA ILE A 652 -22.41 -2.09 11.05
C ILE A 652 -23.23 -1.42 12.17
N TYR A 653 -22.79 -1.60 13.41
CA TYR A 653 -23.40 -0.96 14.58
C TYR A 653 -22.79 0.42 14.83
N ASP A 654 -21.46 0.51 14.90
CA ASP A 654 -20.74 1.72 15.33
C ASP A 654 -21.00 2.92 14.40
N HIS A 655 -21.28 2.68 13.11
CA HIS A 655 -21.61 3.74 12.15
C HIS A 655 -22.84 4.54 12.59
N ASN A 656 -23.89 3.86 13.06
CA ASN A 656 -25.08 4.51 13.59
C ASN A 656 -25.83 3.59 14.56
N PRO A 657 -25.47 3.63 15.87
CA PRO A 657 -26.05 2.75 16.88
C PRO A 657 -27.59 2.85 16.94
N THR A 658 -28.13 4.07 16.87
CA THR A 658 -29.59 4.30 16.93
C THR A 658 -30.32 3.65 15.77
N VAL A 659 -29.86 3.88 14.54
CA VAL A 659 -30.49 3.32 13.34
C VAL A 659 -30.37 1.80 13.30
N PHE A 660 -29.25 1.24 13.77
CA PHE A 660 -29.10 -0.21 13.87
C PHE A 660 -30.12 -0.81 14.85
N LEU A 661 -30.22 -0.27 16.08
CA LEU A 661 -31.12 -0.77 17.12
C LEU A 661 -32.59 -0.69 16.69
N ASP A 662 -32.98 0.38 16.00
CA ASP A 662 -34.34 0.54 15.47
C ASP A 662 -34.67 -0.42 14.31
N ASN A 663 -33.66 -1.01 13.64
CA ASN A 663 -33.82 -1.81 12.43
C ASN A 663 -33.20 -3.22 12.51
N ILE A 664 -33.07 -3.79 13.71
CA ILE A 664 -32.49 -5.14 13.92
C ILE A 664 -33.27 -6.22 13.16
N GLU A 665 -34.60 -6.12 13.11
CA GLU A 665 -35.44 -7.08 12.38
C GLU A 665 -35.08 -7.11 10.88
N MET A 666 -34.83 -5.95 10.27
CA MET A 666 -34.38 -5.88 8.87
C MET A 666 -33.00 -6.48 8.68
N PHE A 667 -32.08 -6.25 9.62
CA PHE A 667 -30.73 -6.84 9.61
C PHE A 667 -30.80 -8.38 9.63
N LEU A 668 -31.59 -8.96 10.54
CA LEU A 668 -31.76 -10.42 10.65
C LEU A 668 -32.40 -11.02 9.39
N LYS A 669 -33.43 -10.37 8.82
CA LYS A 669 -34.09 -10.81 7.58
C LYS A 669 -33.17 -10.74 6.35
N GLN A 670 -32.27 -9.76 6.28
CA GLN A 670 -31.38 -9.57 5.13
C GLN A 670 -30.21 -10.56 5.10
N ILE A 671 -29.61 -10.87 6.27
CA ILE A 671 -28.46 -11.78 6.34
C ILE A 671 -28.93 -13.24 6.30
N ASP A 672 -30.04 -13.57 6.96
CA ASP A 672 -30.76 -14.86 7.03
C ASP A 672 -29.95 -16.09 7.54
N SER A 673 -28.65 -16.12 7.28
CA SER A 673 -27.69 -17.16 7.66
C SER A 673 -27.30 -17.08 9.12
N ILE A 674 -27.64 -18.13 9.87
CA ILE A 674 -27.26 -18.35 11.28
C ILE A 674 -25.74 -18.24 11.47
N ASN A 675 -24.96 -18.80 10.54
CA ASN A 675 -23.50 -18.74 10.60
C ASN A 675 -22.95 -17.31 10.51
N TYR A 676 -23.58 -16.46 9.70
CA TYR A 676 -23.16 -15.06 9.53
C TYR A 676 -23.56 -14.18 10.71
N ILE A 677 -24.72 -14.45 11.32
CA ILE A 677 -25.13 -13.77 12.56
C ILE A 677 -24.21 -14.19 13.72
N ASN A 678 -23.86 -15.48 13.84
CA ASN A 678 -22.88 -15.94 14.82
C ASN A 678 -21.49 -15.36 14.60
N LEU A 679 -21.06 -15.18 13.34
CA LEU A 679 -19.82 -14.47 13.03
C LEU A 679 -19.87 -13.01 13.51
N PHE A 680 -20.99 -12.32 13.29
CA PHE A 680 -21.19 -10.95 13.79
C PHE A 680 -21.08 -10.91 15.33
N LEU A 681 -21.81 -11.76 16.04
CA LEU A 681 -21.81 -11.82 17.51
C LEU A 681 -20.43 -12.16 18.10
N THR A 682 -19.69 -13.06 17.47
CA THR A 682 -18.35 -13.46 17.95
C THR A 682 -17.28 -12.39 17.70
N GLU A 683 -17.43 -11.56 16.68
CA GLU A 683 -16.52 -10.43 16.39
C GLU A 683 -16.81 -9.15 17.21
N LEU A 684 -17.94 -9.06 17.92
CA LEU A 684 -18.29 -7.89 18.72
C LEU A 684 -17.23 -7.54 19.76
N LYS A 685 -16.90 -6.24 19.84
CA LYS A 685 -15.92 -5.64 20.78
C LYS A 685 -16.48 -4.37 21.40
N GLU A 686 -16.00 -4.03 22.60
CA GLU A 686 -16.40 -2.78 23.26
C GLU A 686 -15.83 -1.52 22.63
N GLU A 687 -14.69 -1.63 21.96
CA GLU A 687 -14.09 -0.50 21.28
C GLU A 687 -15.00 -0.03 20.13
N ASP A 688 -15.21 1.28 20.05
CA ASP A 688 -15.88 1.92 18.92
C ASP A 688 -14.90 2.01 17.73
N THR A 689 -15.21 1.29 16.67
CA THR A 689 -14.38 1.22 15.48
C THR A 689 -14.33 2.53 14.70
N THR A 690 -15.32 3.42 14.87
CA THR A 690 -15.36 4.73 14.20
C THR A 690 -14.47 5.78 14.86
N THR A 691 -13.97 5.55 16.08
CA THR A 691 -13.01 6.44 16.75
C THR A 691 -11.57 6.00 16.58
N THR A 692 -11.36 4.70 16.38
CA THR A 692 -10.03 4.07 16.36
C THR A 692 -9.55 3.71 14.97
N MET A 693 -10.26 2.78 14.30
CA MET A 693 -9.83 2.17 13.03
C MET A 693 -10.43 2.83 11.79
N TYR A 694 -11.64 3.38 11.89
CA TYR A 694 -12.40 3.93 10.77
C TYR A 694 -12.92 5.34 11.09
N PRO A 695 -12.02 6.31 11.39
CA PRO A 695 -12.40 7.67 11.71
C PRO A 695 -13.33 8.25 10.65
N CYS A 696 -14.43 8.87 11.09
CA CYS A 696 -15.40 9.49 10.18
C CYS A 696 -15.14 11.00 10.11
N PRO A 697 -14.67 11.55 8.96
CA PRO A 697 -14.31 12.97 8.86
C PRO A 697 -15.48 13.94 9.04
N SER A 698 -16.72 13.50 8.76
CA SER A 698 -17.92 14.37 8.76
C SER A 698 -18.61 14.51 10.12
N ARG A 699 -18.23 13.70 11.11
CA ARG A 699 -18.78 13.78 12.48
C ARG A 699 -17.75 14.40 13.41
N SER A 700 -17.58 15.72 13.29
CA SER A 700 -16.99 16.52 14.36
C SER A 700 -17.90 16.45 15.59
N ALA A 701 -17.47 15.68 16.60
CA ALA A 701 -17.82 15.85 18.02
C ALA A 701 -19.30 16.11 18.39
N SER A 702 -20.27 15.52 17.68
CA SER A 702 -21.69 15.63 18.04
C SER A 702 -22.38 14.28 18.06
N SER A 703 -22.13 13.53 19.15
CA SER A 703 -23.07 12.66 19.85
C SER A 703 -22.28 11.60 20.63
N SER A 704 -21.60 12.02 21.70
CA SER A 704 -21.48 11.14 22.86
C SER A 704 -22.89 11.00 23.43
N ALA A 705 -23.72 10.19 22.77
CA ALA A 705 -24.95 9.71 23.37
C ALA A 705 -24.53 8.75 24.47
N SER A 706 -24.19 9.31 25.63
CA SER A 706 -24.13 8.64 26.93
C SER A 706 -25.56 8.24 27.34
N GLY A 707 -26.23 7.47 26.48
CA GLY A 707 -27.59 7.00 26.67
C GLY A 707 -27.57 5.61 27.30
N LYS A 708 -27.87 5.57 28.61
CA LYS A 708 -27.96 4.39 29.49
C LYS A 708 -26.61 3.69 29.72
N GLY A 709 -26.17 3.62 30.97
CA GLY A 709 -24.86 3.08 31.39
C GLY A 709 -24.69 1.56 31.24
N GLY A 710 -25.03 1.00 30.09
CA GLY A 710 -24.77 -0.38 29.69
C GLY A 710 -23.55 -0.47 28.77
N LYS A 711 -22.89 -1.63 28.78
CA LYS A 711 -21.80 -1.96 27.86
C LYS A 711 -22.35 -2.21 26.45
N LYS A 712 -21.62 -1.82 25.40
CA LYS A 712 -22.08 -1.88 24.01
C LYS A 712 -22.43 -3.32 23.59
N VAL A 713 -21.56 -4.28 23.91
CA VAL A 713 -21.77 -5.70 23.60
C VAL A 713 -23.06 -6.21 24.24
N ASP A 714 -23.33 -5.84 25.50
CA ASP A 714 -24.51 -6.31 26.23
C ASP A 714 -25.79 -5.73 25.59
N ILE A 715 -25.80 -4.44 25.24
CA ILE A 715 -26.92 -3.77 24.55
C ILE A 715 -27.24 -4.47 23.21
N ILE A 716 -26.21 -4.77 22.41
CA ILE A 716 -26.38 -5.45 21.12
C ILE A 716 -26.88 -6.88 21.31
N CYS A 717 -26.30 -7.63 22.24
CA CYS A 717 -26.69 -9.00 22.55
C CYS A 717 -28.14 -9.07 23.03
N ASP A 718 -28.56 -8.20 23.94
CA ASP A 718 -29.94 -8.17 24.47
C ASP A 718 -30.97 -7.78 23.39
N ALA A 719 -30.64 -6.79 22.55
CA ALA A 719 -31.52 -6.35 21.48
C ALA A 719 -31.66 -7.40 20.36
N LEU A 720 -30.55 -8.05 19.97
CA LEU A 720 -30.60 -9.18 19.03
C LEU A 720 -31.35 -10.36 19.63
N GLN A 721 -31.11 -10.69 20.89
CA GLN A 721 -31.76 -11.80 21.57
C GLN A 721 -33.28 -11.64 21.60
N SER A 722 -33.79 -10.50 22.10
CA SER A 722 -35.23 -10.24 22.18
C SER A 722 -35.91 -10.29 20.80
N THR A 723 -35.23 -9.78 19.77
CA THR A 723 -35.75 -9.82 18.39
C THR A 723 -35.75 -11.24 17.82
N MET A 724 -34.69 -12.02 18.05
CA MET A 724 -34.58 -13.41 17.59
C MET A 724 -35.60 -14.32 18.28
N GLU A 725 -35.84 -14.13 19.58
CA GLU A 725 -36.87 -14.85 20.35
C GLU A 725 -38.29 -14.49 19.86
N THR A 726 -38.52 -13.26 19.40
CA THR A 726 -39.83 -12.85 18.85
C THR A 726 -40.06 -13.39 17.43
N LEU A 727 -39.00 -13.47 16.61
CA LEU A 727 -39.10 -13.90 15.21
C LEU A 727 -39.23 -15.42 15.06
N ASP A 728 -38.24 -16.17 15.54
CA ASP A 728 -38.18 -17.63 15.43
C ASP A 728 -37.14 -18.20 16.41
N PRO A 729 -37.55 -18.57 17.64
CA PRO A 729 -36.66 -19.17 18.64
C PRO A 729 -35.96 -20.45 18.16
N GLN A 730 -36.62 -21.26 17.33
CA GLN A 730 -36.09 -22.56 16.90
C GLN A 730 -35.00 -22.39 15.86
N LYS A 731 -35.21 -21.51 14.87
CA LYS A 731 -34.20 -21.19 13.85
C LYS A 731 -32.97 -20.49 14.45
N TYR A 732 -33.18 -19.51 15.34
CA TYR A 732 -32.10 -18.70 15.90
C TYR A 732 -31.49 -19.26 17.20
N CYS A 733 -31.86 -20.48 17.60
CA CYS A 733 -31.41 -21.11 18.84
C CYS A 733 -29.90 -20.98 19.09
N LEU A 734 -29.05 -21.31 18.11
CA LEU A 734 -27.59 -21.20 18.25
C LEU A 734 -27.13 -19.74 18.41
N CYS A 735 -27.77 -18.78 17.74
CA CYS A 735 -27.45 -17.36 17.88
C CYS A 735 -27.85 -16.79 19.24
N ILE A 736 -28.97 -17.26 19.79
CA ILE A 736 -29.44 -16.91 21.14
C ILE A 736 -28.46 -17.47 22.19
N LEU A 737 -27.93 -18.69 22.00
CA LEU A 737 -26.89 -19.22 22.86
C LEU A 737 -25.60 -18.38 22.77
N THR A 738 -25.18 -18.00 21.56
CA THR A 738 -24.02 -17.12 21.36
C THR A 738 -24.20 -15.77 22.06
N SER A 739 -25.39 -15.15 22.00
CA SER A 739 -25.62 -13.84 22.63
C SER A 739 -25.44 -13.90 24.15
N HIS A 740 -25.92 -14.96 24.82
CA HIS A 740 -25.69 -15.18 26.26
C HIS A 740 -24.21 -15.38 26.61
N VAL A 741 -23.48 -16.13 25.80
CA VAL A 741 -22.04 -16.40 26.01
C VAL A 741 -21.19 -15.15 25.79
N ARG A 742 -21.57 -14.31 24.81
CA ARG A 742 -20.77 -13.15 24.39
C ARG A 742 -20.95 -11.91 25.25
N LYS A 743 -21.94 -11.88 26.15
CA LYS A 743 -22.07 -10.78 27.12
C LYS A 743 -20.78 -10.59 27.93
N THR A 744 -20.58 -9.38 28.43
CA THR A 744 -19.36 -9.03 29.17
C THR A 744 -19.21 -9.82 30.46
N THR A 745 -20.33 -10.22 31.05
CA THR A 745 -20.42 -11.29 32.05
C THR A 745 -21.19 -12.45 31.41
N PRO A 746 -20.51 -13.52 30.96
CA PRO A 746 -21.15 -14.63 30.25
C PRO A 746 -22.26 -15.30 31.08
N GLU A 747 -23.46 -15.38 30.52
CA GLU A 747 -24.64 -15.98 31.17
C GLU A 747 -24.73 -17.49 30.90
N LEU A 748 -23.66 -18.22 31.25
CA LEU A 748 -23.51 -19.64 30.90
C LEU A 748 -24.58 -20.55 31.53
N GLU A 749 -25.09 -20.21 32.72
CA GLU A 749 -26.16 -20.97 33.37
C GLU A 749 -27.48 -20.88 32.59
N ILE A 750 -27.82 -19.69 32.09
CA ILE A 750 -29.04 -19.47 31.30
C ILE A 750 -28.92 -20.19 29.95
N ALA A 751 -27.75 -20.13 29.32
CA ALA A 751 -27.48 -20.86 28.10
C ALA A 751 -27.62 -22.39 28.29
N LEU A 752 -27.08 -22.93 29.40
CA LEU A 752 -27.17 -24.35 29.74
C LEU A 752 -28.61 -24.79 30.09
N GLN A 753 -29.38 -23.94 30.76
CA GLN A 753 -30.81 -24.18 31.01
C GLN A 753 -31.60 -24.25 29.69
N LYS A 754 -31.36 -23.34 28.75
CA LYS A 754 -31.95 -23.41 27.40
C LYS A 754 -31.57 -24.69 26.66
N VAL A 755 -30.33 -25.17 26.79
CA VAL A 755 -29.92 -26.47 26.22
C VAL A 755 -30.68 -27.63 26.85
N HIS A 756 -30.96 -27.56 28.15
CA HIS A 756 -31.77 -28.56 28.84
C HIS A 756 -33.23 -28.54 28.37
N GLU A 757 -33.84 -27.36 28.19
CA GLU A 757 -35.21 -27.21 27.68
C GLU A 757 -35.39 -27.85 26.29
N LEU A 758 -34.38 -27.75 25.41
CA LEU A 758 -34.36 -28.41 24.09
C LEU A 758 -34.42 -29.95 24.15
N ARG A 759 -34.20 -30.56 25.32
CA ARG A 759 -34.32 -32.01 25.54
C ARG A 759 -35.76 -32.45 25.76
N GLY A 760 -36.63 -31.55 26.22
CA GLY A 760 -38.04 -31.83 26.55
C GLY A 760 -39.01 -31.70 25.37
N GLU A 761 -38.62 -31.00 24.30
CA GLU A 761 -39.47 -30.77 23.12
C GLU A 761 -39.29 -31.88 22.06
N SER A 762 -40.39 -32.49 21.60
CA SER A 762 -40.40 -33.45 20.49
C SER A 762 -40.14 -32.72 19.16
N LEU A 763 -38.89 -32.76 18.69
CA LEU A 763 -38.38 -31.96 17.56
C LEU A 763 -39.03 -32.30 16.21
N GLY A 764 -39.43 -31.25 15.47
CA GLY A 764 -39.53 -31.28 14.00
C GLY A 764 -38.15 -31.15 13.34
N SER A 765 -38.05 -31.36 12.02
CA SER A 765 -36.78 -31.48 11.29
C SER A 765 -35.89 -30.22 11.22
N ASN A 766 -36.31 -29.07 11.76
CA ASN A 766 -35.63 -27.77 11.61
C ASN A 766 -35.06 -27.16 12.91
N SER A 767 -35.19 -27.84 14.05
CA SER A 767 -34.74 -27.34 15.35
C SER A 767 -33.43 -27.98 15.77
N ALA A 768 -32.49 -27.18 16.30
CA ALA A 768 -31.20 -27.67 16.78
C ALA A 768 -31.40 -28.63 17.97
N SER A 769 -30.76 -29.80 17.92
CA SER A 769 -30.79 -30.75 19.04
C SER A 769 -29.96 -30.24 20.22
N ALA A 770 -30.32 -30.65 21.44
CA ALA A 770 -29.53 -30.35 22.64
C ALA A 770 -28.05 -30.78 22.49
N GLU A 771 -27.77 -31.86 21.77
CA GLU A 771 -26.40 -32.31 21.49
C GLU A 771 -25.63 -31.37 20.54
N GLU A 772 -26.28 -30.86 19.50
CA GLU A 772 -25.66 -29.92 18.55
C GLU A 772 -25.40 -28.56 19.20
N ALA A 773 -26.35 -28.07 20.00
CA ALA A 773 -26.20 -26.86 20.79
C ALA A 773 -25.03 -26.97 21.78
N LEU A 774 -24.90 -28.10 22.47
CA LEU A 774 -23.81 -28.35 23.40
C LEU A 774 -22.45 -28.46 22.69
N LYS A 775 -22.38 -29.18 21.55
CA LYS A 775 -21.16 -29.22 20.71
C LYS A 775 -20.74 -27.83 20.25
N TYR A 776 -21.71 -26.99 19.89
CA TYR A 776 -21.45 -25.62 19.49
C TYR A 776 -20.91 -24.76 20.65
N LEU A 777 -21.51 -24.84 21.84
CA LEU A 777 -21.02 -24.13 23.04
C LEU A 777 -19.59 -24.53 23.42
N LEU A 778 -19.22 -25.80 23.27
CA LEU A 778 -17.86 -26.30 23.53
C LEU A 778 -16.79 -25.66 22.61
N PHE A 779 -17.18 -25.07 21.47
CA PHE A 779 -16.25 -24.29 20.65
C PHE A 779 -16.06 -22.85 21.14
N LEU A 780 -17.03 -22.30 21.89
CA LEU A 780 -17.03 -20.90 22.34
C LEU A 780 -16.49 -20.73 23.75
N VAL A 781 -16.65 -21.75 24.61
CA VAL A 781 -16.39 -21.69 26.05
C VAL A 781 -15.43 -22.81 26.45
N ASN A 782 -14.59 -22.57 27.45
CA ASN A 782 -13.71 -23.59 27.99
C ASN A 782 -14.51 -24.77 28.57
N VAL A 783 -14.10 -25.99 28.22
CA VAL A 783 -14.68 -27.26 28.72
C VAL A 783 -14.87 -27.27 30.24
N ASN A 784 -13.85 -26.83 30.98
CA ASN A 784 -13.88 -26.87 32.44
C ASN A 784 -14.89 -25.88 33.01
N GLU A 785 -14.94 -24.67 32.45
CA GLU A 785 -15.93 -23.66 32.84
C GLU A 785 -17.35 -24.15 32.54
N LEU A 786 -17.58 -24.72 31.35
CA LEU A 786 -18.89 -25.24 30.99
C LEU A 786 -19.34 -26.38 31.93
N TYR A 787 -18.42 -27.28 32.30
CA TYR A 787 -18.68 -28.33 33.29
C TYR A 787 -18.97 -27.77 34.68
N GLU A 788 -18.17 -26.81 35.17
CA GLU A 788 -18.39 -26.14 36.46
C GLU A 788 -19.73 -25.39 36.51
N HIS A 789 -20.09 -24.67 35.45
CA HIS A 789 -21.40 -24.01 35.35
C HIS A 789 -22.55 -25.00 35.23
N SER A 790 -22.35 -26.16 34.59
CA SER A 790 -23.36 -27.22 34.56
C SER A 790 -23.62 -27.79 35.96
N LEU A 791 -22.58 -27.99 36.78
CA LEU A 791 -22.74 -28.39 38.18
C LEU A 791 -23.55 -27.35 38.98
N GLY A 792 -23.36 -26.07 38.66
CA GLY A 792 -24.08 -24.94 39.27
C GLY A 792 -25.58 -24.89 38.95
N THR A 793 -26.06 -25.66 37.97
CA THR A 793 -27.51 -25.80 37.69
C THR A 793 -28.19 -26.81 38.62
N TYR A 794 -27.41 -27.61 39.35
CA TYR A 794 -27.85 -28.73 40.19
C TYR A 794 -28.58 -29.87 39.46
N ASP A 795 -28.57 -29.88 38.12
CA ASP A 795 -29.11 -30.96 37.31
C ASP A 795 -27.99 -31.94 36.86
N PHE A 796 -27.99 -33.12 37.45
CA PHE A 796 -26.98 -34.15 37.19
C PHE A 796 -27.06 -34.75 35.77
N ASP A 797 -28.22 -34.73 35.12
CA ASP A 797 -28.37 -35.29 33.78
C ASP A 797 -27.69 -34.37 32.75
N LEU A 798 -27.83 -33.06 32.91
CA LEU A 798 -27.12 -32.06 32.11
C LEU A 798 -25.61 -32.12 32.34
N VAL A 799 -25.18 -32.28 33.60
CA VAL A 799 -23.75 -32.41 33.95
C VAL A 799 -23.12 -33.63 33.28
N LEU A 800 -23.80 -34.78 33.29
CA LEU A 800 -23.33 -35.99 32.62
C LEU A 800 -23.21 -35.78 31.11
N MET A 801 -24.19 -35.13 30.49
CA MET A 801 -24.15 -34.82 29.06
C MET A 801 -22.95 -33.94 28.70
N VAL A 802 -22.70 -32.89 29.48
CA VAL A 802 -21.53 -32.00 29.31
C VAL A 802 -20.24 -32.79 29.50
N ALA A 803 -20.14 -33.62 30.53
CA ALA A 803 -18.95 -34.40 30.83
C ALA A 803 -18.61 -35.43 29.74
N GLU A 804 -19.61 -36.14 29.23
CA GLU A 804 -19.45 -37.13 28.15
C GLU A 804 -19.00 -36.48 26.84
N LYS A 805 -19.65 -35.38 26.44
CA LYS A 805 -19.34 -34.70 25.18
C LYS A 805 -18.06 -33.88 25.23
N SER A 806 -17.58 -33.53 26.43
CA SER A 806 -16.35 -32.76 26.62
C SER A 806 -15.07 -33.59 26.79
N GLN A 807 -15.17 -34.93 26.70
CA GLN A 807 -14.04 -35.87 26.82
C GLN A 807 -13.28 -35.78 28.16
N LYS A 808 -13.94 -35.35 29.24
CA LYS A 808 -13.37 -35.47 30.58
C LYS A 808 -13.23 -36.94 30.96
N ASP A 809 -12.20 -37.29 31.72
CA ASP A 809 -11.99 -38.66 32.19
C ASP A 809 -13.16 -39.09 33.09
N PRO A 810 -13.92 -40.14 32.75
CA PRO A 810 -14.98 -40.68 33.60
C PRO A 810 -14.51 -41.02 35.01
N LYS A 811 -13.23 -41.36 35.20
CA LYS A 811 -12.66 -41.63 36.53
C LYS A 811 -12.53 -40.38 37.40
N GLU A 812 -12.51 -39.19 36.82
CA GLU A 812 -12.40 -37.94 37.57
C GLU A 812 -13.78 -37.44 38.02
N TYR A 813 -14.80 -37.47 37.15
CA TYR A 813 -16.10 -36.88 37.49
C TYR A 813 -17.12 -37.87 38.07
N LEU A 814 -17.14 -39.14 37.64
CA LEU A 814 -18.15 -40.11 38.12
C LEU A 814 -18.08 -40.37 39.63
N PRO A 815 -16.89 -40.52 40.26
CA PRO A 815 -16.84 -40.71 41.72
C PRO A 815 -17.40 -39.51 42.47
N PHE A 816 -17.13 -38.30 41.99
CA PHE A 816 -17.63 -37.06 42.57
C PHE A 816 -19.15 -36.93 42.43
N LEU A 817 -19.71 -37.20 41.24
CA LEU A 817 -21.17 -37.17 41.05
C LEU A 817 -21.90 -38.24 41.87
N ASN A 818 -21.33 -39.44 41.98
CA ASN A 818 -21.90 -40.52 42.77
C ASN A 818 -21.89 -40.17 44.27
N MET A 819 -20.83 -39.55 44.78
CA MET A 819 -20.78 -39.01 46.14
C MET A 819 -21.85 -37.94 46.36
N LEU A 820 -21.99 -36.99 45.42
CA LEU A 820 -22.99 -35.93 45.54
C LEU A 820 -24.42 -36.49 45.60
N LYS A 821 -24.74 -37.53 44.82
CA LYS A 821 -26.07 -38.16 44.80
C LYS A 821 -26.48 -38.81 46.12
N THR A 822 -25.54 -39.11 47.02
CA THR A 822 -25.84 -39.71 48.34
C THR A 822 -26.12 -38.69 49.44
N LEU A 823 -25.89 -37.40 49.19
CA LEU A 823 -26.05 -36.33 50.17
C LEU A 823 -27.50 -35.79 50.21
N GLU A 824 -27.91 -35.25 51.36
CA GLU A 824 -29.18 -34.51 51.51
C GLU A 824 -29.20 -33.27 50.59
N PRO A 825 -30.34 -32.87 49.99
CA PRO A 825 -30.37 -31.84 48.96
C PRO A 825 -29.75 -30.48 49.33
N SER A 826 -29.93 -29.99 50.56
CA SER A 826 -29.36 -28.71 51.00
C SER A 826 -27.85 -28.82 51.19
N TYR A 827 -27.39 -29.89 51.83
CA TYR A 827 -25.96 -30.17 52.01
C TYR A 827 -25.24 -30.54 50.69
N GLN A 828 -25.94 -31.17 49.75
CA GLN A 828 -25.47 -31.45 48.39
C GLN A 828 -25.19 -30.14 47.65
N ARG A 829 -26.14 -29.19 47.67
CA ARG A 829 -25.97 -27.87 47.03
C ARG A 829 -24.86 -27.06 47.68
N TYR A 830 -24.73 -27.11 49.02
CA TYR A 830 -23.58 -26.55 49.73
C TYR A 830 -22.26 -27.13 49.21
N THR A 831 -22.15 -28.45 49.13
CA THR A 831 -20.92 -29.14 48.69
C THR A 831 -20.55 -28.76 47.25
N ILE A 832 -21.56 -28.66 46.36
CA ILE A 832 -21.38 -28.21 44.98
C ILE A 832 -20.92 -26.74 44.94
N ASP A 833 -21.62 -25.82 45.59
CA ASP A 833 -21.28 -24.40 45.56
C ASP A 833 -19.94 -24.11 46.24
N LYS A 834 -19.57 -24.87 47.29
CA LYS A 834 -18.24 -24.81 47.90
C LYS A 834 -17.16 -25.26 46.92
N HIS A 835 -17.38 -26.34 46.18
CA HIS A 835 -16.48 -26.81 45.12
C HIS A 835 -16.33 -25.78 43.99
N LEU A 836 -17.43 -25.15 43.59
CA LEU A 836 -17.47 -24.08 42.57
C LEU A 836 -16.99 -22.71 43.10
N LYS A 837 -16.55 -22.64 44.37
CA LYS A 837 -16.12 -21.40 45.04
C LYS A 837 -17.20 -20.31 45.09
N ARG A 838 -18.47 -20.70 45.01
CA ARG A 838 -19.65 -19.83 45.14
C ARG A 838 -20.04 -19.71 46.61
N TYR A 839 -19.10 -19.24 47.42
CA TYR A 839 -19.19 -19.32 48.87
C TYR A 839 -20.43 -18.63 49.47
N ARG A 840 -20.95 -17.58 48.83
CA ARG A 840 -22.21 -16.92 49.23
C ARG A 840 -23.43 -17.83 49.10
N LYS A 841 -23.59 -18.53 47.97
CA LYS A 841 -24.67 -19.52 47.77
C LYS A 841 -24.45 -20.75 48.66
N ALA A 842 -23.19 -21.19 48.78
CA ALA A 842 -22.82 -22.30 49.67
C ALA A 842 -23.24 -22.01 51.12
N LEU A 843 -23.02 -20.78 51.60
CA LEU A 843 -23.40 -20.32 52.93
C LEU A 843 -24.92 -20.38 53.15
N LEU A 844 -25.70 -19.92 52.18
CA LEU A 844 -27.18 -19.97 52.21
C LEU A 844 -27.69 -21.41 52.27
N HIS A 845 -27.10 -22.34 51.51
CA HIS A 845 -27.52 -23.74 51.55
C HIS A 845 -27.13 -24.39 52.87
N LEU A 846 -25.94 -24.07 53.40
CA LEU A 846 -25.45 -24.61 54.66
C LEU A 846 -26.26 -24.10 55.87
N SER A 847 -26.76 -22.86 55.84
CA SER A 847 -27.66 -22.35 56.89
C SER A 847 -29.00 -23.11 56.93
N ASN A 848 -29.43 -23.67 55.80
CA ASN A 848 -30.66 -24.44 55.67
C ASN A 848 -30.47 -25.93 56.00
N SER A 849 -29.24 -26.43 56.10
CA SER A 849 -28.92 -27.85 56.34
C SER A 849 -29.01 -28.31 57.79
N GLY A 850 -29.47 -27.46 58.73
CA GLY A 850 -29.65 -27.80 60.15
C GLY A 850 -28.56 -27.23 61.08
N GLU A 851 -28.88 -27.14 62.38
CA GLU A 851 -28.02 -26.50 63.39
C GLU A 851 -26.73 -27.27 63.68
N GLU A 852 -26.70 -28.58 63.42
CA GLU A 852 -25.50 -29.44 63.55
C GLU A 852 -24.31 -28.97 62.68
N HIS A 853 -24.57 -28.25 61.60
CA HIS A 853 -23.54 -27.74 60.68
C HIS A 853 -23.06 -26.32 60.99
N PHE A 854 -23.55 -25.69 62.08
CA PHE A 854 -23.20 -24.30 62.40
C PHE A 854 -21.69 -24.10 62.67
N THR A 855 -21.02 -25.10 63.24
CA THR A 855 -19.57 -25.06 63.47
C THR A 855 -18.79 -25.06 62.15
N GLU A 856 -19.25 -25.85 61.16
CA GLU A 856 -18.71 -25.86 59.81
C GLU A 856 -19.00 -24.53 59.10
N LEU A 857 -20.20 -23.97 59.27
CA LEU A 857 -20.56 -22.66 58.75
C LEU A 857 -19.64 -21.55 59.29
N LEU A 858 -19.40 -21.53 60.61
CA LEU A 858 -18.51 -20.58 61.24
C LEU A 858 -17.08 -20.69 60.69
N SER A 859 -16.60 -21.90 60.42
CA SER A 859 -15.29 -22.12 59.79
C SER A 859 -15.24 -21.57 58.36
N LEU A 860 -16.28 -21.83 57.55
CA LEU A 860 -16.38 -21.32 56.18
C LEU A 860 -16.40 -19.78 56.15
N VAL A 861 -17.15 -19.17 57.06
CA VAL A 861 -17.25 -17.71 57.20
C VAL A 861 -15.89 -17.09 57.56
N LYS A 862 -15.13 -17.72 58.46
CA LYS A 862 -13.78 -17.27 58.82
C LYS A 862 -12.81 -17.41 57.66
N ASP A 863 -12.79 -18.57 57.01
CA ASP A 863 -11.86 -18.86 55.91
C ASP A 863 -12.10 -17.96 54.69
N GLN A 864 -13.37 -17.72 54.34
CA GLN A 864 -13.77 -16.96 53.14
C GLN A 864 -14.18 -15.50 53.44
N ARG A 865 -14.11 -15.08 54.70
CA ARG A 865 -14.42 -13.73 55.19
C ARG A 865 -15.85 -13.25 54.87
N LEU A 866 -16.83 -14.15 54.90
CA LEU A 866 -18.24 -13.87 54.54
C LEU A 866 -19.10 -13.42 55.72
N TYR A 867 -18.56 -12.55 56.57
CA TYR A 867 -19.20 -12.21 57.84
C TYR A 867 -20.51 -11.42 57.67
N SER A 868 -20.55 -10.47 56.73
CA SER A 868 -21.77 -9.67 56.47
C SER A 868 -22.91 -10.55 55.96
N ASP A 869 -22.62 -11.38 54.96
CA ASP A 869 -23.59 -12.27 54.32
C ASP A 869 -24.11 -13.31 55.34
N ALA A 870 -23.26 -13.76 56.28
CA ALA A 870 -23.66 -14.68 57.35
C ALA A 870 -24.57 -14.03 58.41
N LEU A 871 -24.34 -12.78 58.75
CA LEU A 871 -25.15 -12.05 59.73
C LEU A 871 -26.56 -11.76 59.23
N GLU A 872 -26.77 -11.65 57.90
CA GLU A 872 -28.10 -11.47 57.30
C GLU A 872 -28.98 -12.73 57.40
N LEU A 873 -28.37 -13.91 57.55
CA LEU A 873 -29.07 -15.21 57.57
C LEU A 873 -29.65 -15.58 58.94
N TYR A 874 -29.14 -14.96 60.02
CA TYR A 874 -29.55 -15.28 61.39
C TYR A 874 -30.21 -14.07 62.09
N PRO A 875 -31.27 -14.27 62.90
CA PRO A 875 -31.87 -13.20 63.69
C PRO A 875 -30.88 -12.56 64.67
N SER A 876 -31.01 -11.25 64.91
CA SER A 876 -30.10 -10.48 65.79
C SER A 876 -30.01 -10.98 67.22
N ASP A 877 -31.06 -11.66 67.69
CA ASP A 877 -31.20 -12.11 69.08
C ASP A 877 -30.71 -13.55 69.27
N SER A 878 -30.21 -14.19 68.20
CA SER A 878 -29.70 -15.56 68.24
C SER A 878 -28.27 -15.64 68.78
N GLU A 879 -27.97 -16.71 69.51
CA GLU A 879 -26.60 -17.02 69.98
C GLU A 879 -25.62 -17.21 68.80
N GLN A 880 -26.14 -17.72 67.68
CA GLN A 880 -25.41 -17.83 66.41
C GLN A 880 -24.97 -16.46 65.88
N TYR A 881 -25.87 -15.47 65.87
CA TYR A 881 -25.57 -14.09 65.45
C TYR A 881 -24.54 -13.43 66.39
N LYS A 882 -24.65 -13.65 67.70
CA LYS A 882 -23.67 -13.16 68.67
C LYS A 882 -22.28 -13.75 68.42
N THR A 883 -22.20 -15.06 68.20
CA THR A 883 -20.94 -15.77 67.90
C THR A 883 -20.30 -15.30 66.59
N LEU A 884 -21.10 -15.11 65.53
CA LEU A 884 -20.63 -14.56 64.25
C LEU A 884 -20.15 -13.11 64.38
N SER A 885 -20.86 -12.28 65.15
CA SER A 885 -20.51 -10.87 65.40
C SER A 885 -19.18 -10.75 66.14
N VAL A 886 -18.93 -11.61 67.13
CA VAL A 886 -17.64 -11.66 67.84
C VAL A 886 -16.50 -12.08 66.91
N ALA A 887 -16.71 -13.12 66.10
CA ALA A 887 -15.73 -13.57 65.12
C ALA A 887 -15.44 -12.51 64.03
N TYR A 888 -16.46 -11.75 63.63
CA TYR A 888 -16.29 -10.65 62.69
C TYR A 888 -15.53 -9.49 63.31
N ALA A 889 -15.79 -9.16 64.58
CA ALA A 889 -15.06 -8.13 65.29
C ALA A 889 -13.57 -8.50 65.47
N GLU A 890 -13.25 -9.76 65.77
CA GLU A 890 -11.86 -10.25 65.80
C GLU A 890 -11.16 -10.03 64.45
N HIS A 891 -11.83 -10.38 63.35
CA HIS A 891 -11.30 -10.14 62.01
C HIS A 891 -11.12 -8.64 61.69
N LEU A 892 -12.05 -7.78 62.10
CA LEU A 892 -11.93 -6.33 61.93
C LEU A 892 -10.76 -5.75 62.72
N VAL A 893 -10.48 -6.27 63.92
CA VAL A 893 -9.28 -5.90 64.69
C VAL A 893 -8.00 -6.31 63.94
N GLU A 894 -7.95 -7.51 63.36
CA GLU A 894 -6.80 -7.95 62.53
C GLU A 894 -6.59 -7.05 61.30
N GLN A 895 -7.66 -6.53 60.69
CA GLN A 895 -7.60 -5.59 59.56
C GLN A 895 -7.28 -4.13 59.97
N GLN A 896 -6.89 -3.90 61.24
CA GLN A 896 -6.65 -2.56 61.81
C GLN A 896 -7.89 -1.65 61.82
N GLN A 897 -9.10 -2.21 61.66
CA GLN A 897 -10.38 -1.50 61.74
C GLN A 897 -10.99 -1.64 63.15
N ALA A 898 -10.18 -1.32 64.17
CA ALA A 898 -10.55 -1.53 65.57
C ALA A 898 -11.76 -0.69 66.03
N GLU A 899 -12.03 0.46 65.40
CA GLU A 899 -13.24 1.26 65.69
C GLU A 899 -14.53 0.54 65.26
N GLN A 900 -14.55 -0.06 64.06
CA GLN A 900 -15.70 -0.83 63.58
C GLN A 900 -15.89 -2.12 64.38
N ALA A 901 -14.79 -2.78 64.76
CA ALA A 901 -14.82 -3.92 65.67
C ALA A 901 -15.42 -3.55 67.03
N GLY A 902 -15.03 -2.40 67.59
CA GLY A 902 -15.56 -1.88 68.85
C GLY A 902 -17.06 -1.63 68.78
N LEU A 903 -17.56 -1.03 67.69
CA LEU A 903 -18.99 -0.79 67.48
C LEU A 903 -19.78 -2.09 67.38
N LEU A 904 -19.25 -3.09 66.67
CA LEU A 904 -19.90 -4.40 66.53
C LEU A 904 -19.96 -5.17 67.86
N LEU A 905 -18.87 -5.16 68.63
CA LEU A 905 -18.81 -5.77 69.96
C LEU A 905 -19.73 -5.06 70.96
N TRP A 906 -19.82 -3.74 70.86
CA TRP A 906 -20.74 -2.96 71.70
C TRP A 906 -22.19 -3.30 71.39
N ARG A 907 -22.54 -3.43 70.10
CA ARG A 907 -23.88 -3.83 69.65
C ARG A 907 -24.26 -5.25 70.12
N CYS A 908 -23.32 -6.18 70.21
CA CYS A 908 -23.60 -7.55 70.69
C CYS A 908 -23.51 -7.72 72.21
N GLY A 909 -23.37 -6.63 72.97
CA GLY A 909 -23.35 -6.61 74.43
C GLY A 909 -22.01 -6.98 75.08
N GLU A 910 -20.92 -7.12 74.31
CA GLU A 910 -19.57 -7.44 74.80
C GLU A 910 -18.77 -6.17 75.15
N ASN A 911 -19.26 -5.42 76.14
CA ASN A 911 -18.77 -4.09 76.51
C ASN A 911 -17.27 -4.06 76.85
N ALA A 912 -16.75 -5.09 77.51
CA ALA A 912 -15.34 -5.15 77.93
C ALA A 912 -14.38 -5.26 76.73
N ARG A 913 -14.73 -6.08 75.73
CA ARG A 913 -13.94 -6.22 74.49
C ARG A 913 -14.09 -4.99 73.60
N ALA A 914 -15.29 -4.39 73.55
CA ALA A 914 -15.53 -3.14 72.84
C ALA A 914 -14.67 -2.01 73.39
N LEU A 915 -14.57 -1.88 74.72
CA LEU A 915 -13.72 -0.88 75.38
C LEU A 915 -12.25 -1.04 74.96
N GLN A 916 -11.71 -2.26 74.97
CA GLN A 916 -10.33 -2.53 74.55
C GLN A 916 -10.09 -2.17 73.07
N ALA A 917 -11.07 -2.45 72.20
CA ALA A 917 -10.99 -2.09 70.78
C ALA A 917 -11.03 -0.58 70.55
N PHE A 918 -11.84 0.18 71.30
CA PHE A 918 -11.85 1.64 71.18
C PHE A 918 -10.61 2.32 71.76
N ILE A 919 -10.02 1.74 72.83
CA ILE A 919 -8.72 2.18 73.36
C ILE A 919 -7.62 1.99 72.31
N SER A 920 -7.57 0.83 71.65
CA SER A 920 -6.52 0.53 70.66
C SER A 920 -6.59 1.40 69.41
N CYS A 921 -7.76 1.90 69.03
CA CYS A 921 -7.93 2.82 67.90
C CYS A 921 -7.93 4.31 68.30
N THR A 922 -7.66 4.65 69.57
CA THR A 922 -7.69 6.02 70.09
C THR A 922 -9.02 6.78 69.85
N SER A 923 -10.14 6.05 69.70
CA SER A 923 -11.47 6.65 69.52
C SER A 923 -12.03 7.06 70.88
N TRP A 924 -11.43 8.12 71.46
CA TRP A 924 -11.65 8.54 72.84
C TRP A 924 -13.13 8.79 73.17
N ARG A 925 -13.92 9.31 72.21
CA ARG A 925 -15.37 9.54 72.40
C ARG A 925 -16.14 8.24 72.63
N ASN A 926 -15.88 7.23 71.80
CA ASN A 926 -16.53 5.93 71.92
C ASN A 926 -16.02 5.17 73.15
N THR A 927 -14.72 5.29 73.48
CA THR A 927 -14.16 4.74 74.72
C THR A 927 -14.86 5.30 75.95
N LEU A 928 -15.05 6.62 76.04
CA LEU A 928 -15.74 7.25 77.17
C LEU A 928 -17.21 6.85 77.23
N ALA A 929 -17.91 6.76 76.09
CA ALA A 929 -19.29 6.31 76.03
C ALA A 929 -19.46 4.87 76.54
N VAL A 930 -18.64 3.93 76.07
CA VAL A 930 -18.66 2.53 76.54
C VAL A 930 -18.25 2.43 78.01
N ALA A 931 -17.28 3.23 78.46
CA ALA A 931 -16.81 3.23 79.84
C ALA A 931 -17.89 3.67 80.84
N THR A 932 -18.92 4.45 80.43
CA THR A 932 -20.07 4.74 81.31
C THR A 932 -20.98 3.54 81.56
N HIS A 933 -20.98 2.55 80.65
CA HIS A 933 -21.74 1.31 80.77
C HIS A 933 -20.97 0.20 81.52
N ILE A 934 -19.74 0.47 81.96
CA ILE A 934 -18.90 -0.42 82.76
C ILE A 934 -18.71 0.26 84.13
N PRO A 935 -18.84 -0.45 85.26
CA PRO A 935 -18.67 0.14 86.59
C PRO A 935 -17.19 0.44 86.89
N LEU A 936 -16.66 1.52 86.30
CA LEU A 936 -15.28 2.00 86.53
C LEU A 936 -15.26 3.15 87.57
N PRO A 937 -14.26 3.20 88.46
CA PRO A 937 -14.05 4.32 89.37
C PRO A 937 -13.83 5.65 88.61
N PRO A 938 -14.35 6.79 89.12
CA PRO A 938 -14.25 8.09 88.44
C PRO A 938 -12.79 8.56 88.24
N GLU A 939 -11.88 8.19 89.13
CA GLU A 939 -10.44 8.48 89.01
C GLU A 939 -9.79 7.74 87.83
N GLN A 940 -10.20 6.50 87.55
CA GLN A 940 -9.70 5.73 86.41
C GLN A 940 -10.27 6.23 85.09
N LEU A 941 -11.52 6.69 85.07
CA LEU A 941 -12.12 7.38 83.92
C LEU A 941 -11.38 8.68 83.57
N ALA A 942 -11.00 9.46 84.58
CA ALA A 942 -10.23 10.70 84.38
C ALA A 942 -8.83 10.43 83.83
N LEU A 943 -8.14 9.39 84.31
CA LEU A 943 -6.86 8.95 83.77
C LEU A 943 -6.97 8.46 82.33
N LEU A 944 -7.97 7.64 82.02
CA LEU A 944 -8.22 7.12 80.67
C LEU A 944 -8.55 8.24 79.66
N ALA A 945 -9.31 9.26 80.09
CA ALA A 945 -9.61 10.45 79.29
C ALA A 945 -8.33 11.24 78.96
N ARG A 946 -7.44 11.42 79.94
CA ARG A 946 -6.17 12.13 79.77
C ARG A 946 -5.22 11.41 78.82
N ASP A 947 -5.14 10.08 78.92
CA ASP A 947 -4.21 9.28 78.12
C ASP A 947 -4.65 9.13 76.65
N LEU A 948 -5.96 9.25 76.34
CA LEU A 948 -6.51 9.03 74.99
C LEU A 948 -6.86 10.30 74.21
N ALA A 949 -7.38 11.34 74.85
CA ALA A 949 -7.87 12.53 74.14
C ALA A 949 -6.76 13.55 73.83
N GLY A 950 -5.53 13.32 74.30
CA GLY A 950 -4.54 14.38 74.40
C GLY A 950 -5.03 15.48 75.35
N ARG A 951 -4.19 16.50 75.53
CA ARG A 951 -4.31 17.53 76.59
C ARG A 951 -5.53 18.47 76.47
N ASP A 952 -6.49 18.17 75.60
CA ASP A 952 -7.65 19.01 75.29
C ASP A 952 -8.84 18.86 76.26
N LEU A 953 -8.83 17.86 77.15
CA LEU A 953 -9.90 17.62 78.14
C LEU A 953 -9.47 17.81 79.61
N CYS A 954 -8.21 18.21 79.85
CA CYS A 954 -7.76 18.57 81.18
C CYS A 954 -8.10 20.02 81.49
N HIS A 955 -8.44 20.31 82.75
CA HIS A 955 -8.78 21.64 83.27
C HIS A 955 -7.65 22.70 83.16
N ASP A 956 -6.56 22.41 82.43
CA ASP A 956 -5.38 23.24 82.29
C ASP A 956 -5.38 23.97 80.93
N CYS A 957 -5.78 25.23 80.96
CA CYS A 957 -5.98 26.05 79.77
C CYS A 957 -4.69 26.31 78.98
N GLU A 958 -3.53 26.40 79.63
CA GLU A 958 -2.24 26.66 78.96
C GLU A 958 -1.80 25.47 78.10
N GLU A 959 -1.97 24.25 78.58
CA GLU A 959 -1.55 23.05 77.85
C GLU A 959 -2.39 22.82 76.59
N ALA A 960 -3.70 23.08 76.66
CA ALA A 960 -4.60 23.02 75.51
C ALA A 960 -4.24 24.07 74.46
N ILE A 961 -3.98 25.32 74.88
CA ILE A 961 -3.52 26.38 73.98
C ILE A 961 -2.18 26.00 73.32
N SER A 962 -1.22 25.49 74.09
CA SER A 962 0.09 25.06 73.57
C SER A 962 -0.03 23.93 72.55
N ALA A 963 -0.88 22.92 72.82
CA ALA A 963 -1.13 21.81 71.91
C ALA A 963 -1.78 22.28 70.59
N LEU A 964 -2.73 23.22 70.64
CA LEU A 964 -3.36 23.80 69.45
C LEU A 964 -2.38 24.63 68.61
N ILE A 965 -1.47 25.37 69.26
CA ILE A 965 -0.38 26.11 68.59
C ILE A 965 0.56 25.13 67.89
N GLN A 966 0.98 24.05 68.55
CA GLN A 966 1.81 23.00 67.93
C GLN A 966 1.10 22.29 66.77
N GLY A 967 -0.22 22.09 66.89
CA GLY A 967 -1.08 21.50 65.86
C GLY A 967 -1.45 22.46 64.72
N ALA A 968 -0.93 23.69 64.70
CA ALA A 968 -1.25 24.73 63.72
C ALA A 968 -2.76 25.10 63.63
N ALA A 969 -3.52 24.84 64.69
CA ALA A 969 -4.93 25.21 64.82
C ALA A 969 -5.07 26.65 65.34
N TRP A 970 -4.54 27.61 64.57
CA TRP A 970 -4.31 28.99 65.02
C TRP A 970 -5.58 29.71 65.50
N GLU A 971 -6.70 29.52 64.81
CA GLU A 971 -7.96 30.19 65.15
C GLU A 971 -8.54 29.68 66.48
N GLU A 972 -8.47 28.37 66.73
CA GLU A 972 -8.97 27.77 67.97
C GLU A 972 -8.03 28.07 69.15
N ALA A 973 -6.71 28.07 68.92
CA ALA A 973 -5.73 28.55 69.88
C ALA A 973 -6.02 30.01 70.29
N LEU A 974 -6.22 30.90 69.30
CA LEU A 974 -6.53 32.31 69.52
C LEU A 974 -7.88 32.48 70.25
N ARG A 975 -8.90 31.69 69.91
CA ARG A 975 -10.18 31.67 70.62
C ARG A 975 -10.02 31.30 72.10
N LEU A 976 -9.25 30.26 72.42
CA LEU A 976 -8.99 29.84 73.81
C LEU A 976 -8.15 30.86 74.58
N ILE A 977 -7.16 31.48 73.95
CA ILE A 977 -6.35 32.58 74.52
C ILE A 977 -7.25 33.74 74.96
N TYR A 978 -8.21 34.15 74.12
CA TYR A 978 -9.17 35.19 74.49
C TYR A 978 -10.19 34.70 75.54
N LEU A 979 -10.64 33.45 75.45
CA LEU A 979 -11.62 32.87 76.38
C LEU A 979 -11.07 32.78 77.82
N TYR A 980 -9.81 32.38 77.97
CA TYR A 980 -9.14 32.26 79.28
C TYR A 980 -8.38 33.53 79.68
N ASN A 981 -8.51 34.62 78.89
CA ASN A 981 -7.93 35.93 79.17
C ASN A 981 -6.38 35.94 79.28
N ARG A 982 -5.71 35.09 78.49
CA ARG A 982 -4.25 34.87 78.47
C ARG A 982 -3.57 35.45 77.23
N GLN A 983 -3.82 36.72 76.98
CA GLN A 983 -3.30 37.45 75.81
C GLN A 983 -1.77 37.54 75.78
N ASP A 984 -1.11 37.30 76.91
CA ASP A 984 0.35 37.14 77.01
C ASP A 984 0.89 36.09 76.04
N ILE A 985 0.14 34.99 75.83
CA ILE A 985 0.53 33.86 74.98
C ILE A 985 0.58 34.23 73.48
N ILE A 986 -0.11 35.30 73.09
CA ILE A 986 -0.10 35.78 71.69
C ILE A 986 1.31 36.20 71.27
N GLU A 987 2.00 36.93 72.14
CA GLU A 987 3.34 37.44 71.86
C GLU A 987 4.43 36.40 72.12
N THR A 988 4.27 35.56 73.15
CA THR A 988 5.30 34.57 73.52
C THR A 988 5.36 33.39 72.55
N ASP A 989 4.20 32.79 72.24
CA ASP A 989 4.14 31.49 71.58
C ASP A 989 3.41 31.53 70.23
N LEU A 990 2.28 32.24 70.12
CA LEU A 990 1.47 32.20 68.89
C LEU A 990 2.17 32.92 67.72
N LYS A 991 2.71 34.13 67.93
CA LYS A 991 3.40 34.87 66.88
C LYS A 991 4.69 34.20 66.42
N SER A 992 5.48 33.68 67.36
CA SER A 992 6.72 32.95 67.06
C SER A 992 6.40 31.69 66.24
N ALA A 993 5.40 30.91 66.66
CA ALA A 993 4.97 29.72 65.93
C ALA A 993 4.41 30.04 64.52
N LEU A 994 3.68 31.15 64.35
CA LEU A 994 3.18 31.59 63.04
C LEU A 994 4.31 31.98 62.08
N LEU A 995 5.33 32.69 62.57
CA LEU A 995 6.49 33.07 61.78
C LEU A 995 7.32 31.84 61.38
N ASP A 996 7.53 30.92 62.32
CA ASP A 996 8.23 29.66 62.06
C ASP A 996 7.47 28.79 61.05
N ALA A 997 6.14 28.68 61.19
CA ALA A 997 5.30 27.96 60.23
C ALA A 997 5.35 28.59 58.83
N HIS A 998 5.32 29.93 58.74
CA HIS A 998 5.47 30.64 57.47
C HIS A 998 6.83 30.39 56.80
N SER A 999 7.91 30.43 57.58
CA SER A 999 9.27 30.15 57.12
C SER A 999 9.40 28.71 56.63
N ASN A 1000 8.89 27.74 57.39
CA ASN A 1000 8.88 26.33 57.03
C ASN A 1000 8.07 26.06 55.76
N GLN A 1001 6.90 26.67 55.62
CA GLN A 1001 6.06 26.50 54.42
C GLN A 1001 6.72 27.11 53.17
N THR A 1002 7.37 28.26 53.33
CA THR A 1002 8.08 28.95 52.22
C THR A 1002 9.26 28.11 51.74
N SER A 1003 10.11 27.64 52.67
CA SER A 1003 11.24 26.76 52.33
C SER A 1003 10.79 25.43 51.72
N PHE A 1004 9.68 24.86 52.20
CA PHE A 1004 9.07 23.68 51.59
C PHE A 1004 8.65 23.92 50.13
N LEU A 1005 7.93 25.00 49.84
CA LEU A 1005 7.47 25.32 48.48
C LEU A 1005 8.64 25.54 47.51
N GLU A 1006 9.70 26.23 47.96
CA GLU A 1006 10.91 26.43 47.16
C GLU A 1006 11.61 25.10 46.83
N SER A 1007 11.71 24.21 47.83
CA SER A 1007 12.30 22.88 47.64
C SER A 1007 11.50 22.04 46.62
N GLN A 1008 10.17 22.04 46.69
CA GLN A 1008 9.30 21.28 45.78
C GLN A 1008 9.37 21.84 44.36
N LYS A 1009 9.39 23.18 44.21
CA LYS A 1009 9.55 23.83 42.91
C LYS A 1009 10.88 23.45 42.24
N ALA A 1010 11.97 23.45 43.00
CA ALA A 1010 13.27 23.04 42.49
C ALA A 1010 13.28 21.55 42.06
N LEU A 1011 12.68 20.68 42.87
CA LEU A 1011 12.57 19.24 42.60
C LEU A 1011 11.76 18.98 41.32
N PHE A 1012 10.64 19.69 41.14
CA PHE A 1012 9.81 19.60 39.95
C PHE A 1012 10.56 20.01 38.67
N ILE A 1013 11.26 21.15 38.70
CA ILE A 1013 12.05 21.63 37.55
C ILE A 1013 13.14 20.62 37.18
N ARG A 1014 13.83 20.06 38.19
CA ARG A 1014 14.87 19.03 37.98
C ARG A 1014 14.31 17.80 37.29
N HIS A 1015 13.16 17.27 37.74
CA HIS A 1015 12.55 16.09 37.13
C HIS A 1015 11.99 16.37 35.72
N LYS A 1016 11.40 17.54 35.49
CA LYS A 1016 10.95 17.97 34.16
C LYS A 1016 12.09 17.98 33.14
N ASN A 1017 13.23 18.56 33.51
CA ASN A 1017 14.42 18.61 32.64
C ASN A 1017 15.01 17.22 32.41
N ARG A 1018 15.08 16.39 33.45
CA ARG A 1018 15.56 15.00 33.32
C ARG A 1018 14.67 14.17 32.39
N LEU A 1019 13.36 14.38 32.40
CA LEU A 1019 12.42 13.65 31.54
C LEU A 1019 12.64 13.93 30.05
N ALA A 1020 13.00 15.16 29.67
CA ALA A 1020 13.32 15.52 28.29
C ALA A 1020 14.53 14.72 27.77
N VAL A 1021 15.61 14.65 28.56
CA VAL A 1021 16.81 13.86 28.25
C VAL A 1021 16.50 12.37 28.12
N VAL A 1022 15.68 11.82 29.04
CA VAL A 1022 15.31 10.39 29.00
C VAL A 1022 14.50 10.05 27.75
N ARG A 1023 13.63 10.96 27.27
CA ARG A 1023 12.87 10.76 26.02
C ARG A 1023 13.78 10.69 24.80
N GLU A 1024 14.80 11.55 24.73
CA GLU A 1024 15.78 11.52 23.63
C GLU A 1024 16.63 10.24 23.63
N LEU A 1025 17.11 9.82 24.81
CA LEU A 1025 17.87 8.56 24.95
C LEU A 1025 17.04 7.34 24.56
N LYS A 1026 15.75 7.29 24.93
CA LYS A 1026 14.84 6.22 24.50
C LYS A 1026 14.61 6.22 22.99
N ALA A 1027 14.56 7.39 22.34
CA ALA A 1027 14.42 7.47 20.88
C ALA A 1027 15.65 6.92 20.16
N LYS A 1028 16.87 7.26 20.63
CA LYS A 1028 18.13 6.70 20.10
C LYS A 1028 18.23 5.18 20.28
N ALA A 1029 17.91 4.66 21.46
CA ALA A 1029 17.89 3.22 21.72
C ALA A 1029 16.88 2.47 20.83
N ARG A 1030 15.77 3.12 20.44
CA ARG A 1030 14.77 2.53 19.52
C ARG A 1030 15.33 2.38 18.10
N LEU A 1031 16.11 3.36 17.63
CA LEU A 1031 16.76 3.32 16.31
C LEU A 1031 17.83 2.21 16.22
N GLU A 1032 18.61 2.00 17.27
CA GLU A 1032 19.60 0.90 17.33
C GLU A 1032 18.96 -0.50 17.30
N LEU A 1033 17.76 -0.63 17.87
CA LEU A 1033 16.98 -1.88 17.85
C LEU A 1033 16.46 -2.23 16.44
N PHE A 1034 16.10 -1.22 15.64
CA PHE A 1034 15.67 -1.43 14.25
C PHE A 1034 16.82 -1.91 13.36
N GLY A 1035 18.05 -1.40 13.55
CA GLY A 1035 19.22 -1.87 12.81
C GLY A 1035 19.55 -3.34 13.06
N LYS A 1036 19.31 -3.85 14.28
CA LYS A 1036 19.51 -5.28 14.60
C LYS A 1036 18.44 -6.19 13.99
N GLN A 1037 17.20 -5.71 13.84
CA GLN A 1037 16.13 -6.49 13.18
C GLN A 1037 16.37 -6.65 11.68
N GLU A 1038 16.94 -5.64 11.01
CA GLU A 1038 17.25 -5.71 9.58
C GLU A 1038 18.30 -6.78 9.25
N ILE A 1039 19.30 -6.93 10.12
CA ILE A 1039 20.33 -7.97 10.02
C ILE A 1039 19.71 -9.35 10.22
N LEU A 1040 18.79 -9.51 11.17
CA LEU A 1040 18.11 -10.77 11.43
C LEU A 1040 17.21 -11.20 10.26
N ILE A 1041 16.51 -10.24 9.62
CA ILE A 1041 15.66 -10.49 8.46
C ILE A 1041 16.48 -10.89 7.23
N ARG A 1042 17.66 -10.28 7.02
CA ARG A 1042 18.61 -10.70 5.97
C ARG A 1042 19.13 -12.11 6.20
N PHE A 1043 19.46 -12.47 7.45
CA PHE A 1043 19.87 -13.84 7.81
C PHE A 1043 18.78 -14.88 7.54
N ILE A 1044 17.53 -14.58 7.90
CA ILE A 1044 16.38 -15.48 7.65
C ILE A 1044 16.11 -15.64 6.14
N TYR A 1045 16.30 -14.58 5.35
CA TYR A 1045 16.16 -14.64 3.89
C TYR A 1045 17.24 -15.52 3.23
N ILE A 1046 18.49 -15.43 3.70
CA ILE A 1046 19.60 -16.25 3.20
C ILE A 1046 19.36 -17.73 3.51
N ILE A 1047 18.92 -18.05 4.74
CA ILE A 1047 18.59 -19.44 5.14
C ILE A 1047 17.43 -20.00 4.30
N ARG A 1048 16.37 -19.21 4.07
CA ARG A 1048 15.24 -19.63 3.24
C ARG A 1048 15.58 -19.75 1.75
N PHE A 1049 16.54 -18.97 1.25
CA PHE A 1049 17.03 -19.07 -0.12
C PHE A 1049 17.79 -20.38 -0.35
N PHE A 1050 18.66 -20.77 0.60
CA PHE A 1050 19.40 -22.04 0.51
C PHE A 1050 18.50 -23.28 0.68
N GLN A 1051 17.52 -23.25 1.59
CA GLN A 1051 16.56 -24.36 1.75
C GLN A 1051 15.68 -24.62 0.52
N ARG A 1052 15.50 -23.62 -0.36
CA ARG A 1052 14.65 -23.76 -1.55
C ARG A 1052 15.39 -24.23 -2.80
N HIS A 1053 16.72 -24.15 -2.81
CA HIS A 1053 17.52 -24.40 -4.01
C HIS A 1053 18.61 -25.47 -3.88
N CYS A 1054 19.00 -25.88 -2.66
CA CYS A 1054 19.95 -26.98 -2.46
C CYS A 1054 19.43 -27.96 -1.40
N MET A 1055 19.25 -29.23 -1.76
CA MET A 1055 19.00 -30.34 -0.83
C MET A 1055 20.29 -30.68 -0.04
N CYS A 1056 20.70 -29.82 0.89
CA CYS A 1056 21.82 -30.07 1.80
C CYS A 1056 21.35 -30.07 3.28
N PRO A 1057 21.91 -30.92 4.16
CA PRO A 1057 21.57 -30.93 5.59
C PRO A 1057 22.02 -29.65 6.31
N LEU A 1058 21.27 -29.24 7.33
CA LEU A 1058 21.45 -27.97 8.07
C LEU A 1058 22.83 -27.81 8.75
N GLU A 1059 23.52 -28.92 9.05
CA GLU A 1059 24.81 -28.95 9.76
C GLU A 1059 25.99 -28.46 8.91
N GLU A 1060 25.97 -28.66 7.58
CA GLU A 1060 27.05 -28.22 6.69
C GLU A 1060 27.03 -26.70 6.43
N ILE A 1061 25.85 -26.08 6.54
CA ILE A 1061 25.66 -24.62 6.37
C ILE A 1061 26.19 -23.85 7.58
N LEU A 1062 26.10 -24.42 8.78
CA LEU A 1062 26.64 -23.82 10.01
C LEU A 1062 28.17 -23.83 10.02
N HIS A 1063 28.80 -24.89 9.52
CA HIS A 1063 30.25 -25.04 9.50
C HIS A 1063 30.95 -24.13 8.46
N SER A 1064 30.23 -23.69 7.43
CA SER A 1064 30.74 -22.78 6.39
C SER A 1064 30.53 -21.29 6.73
N LEU A 1065 29.63 -20.97 7.69
CA LEU A 1065 29.39 -19.60 8.17
C LEU A 1065 30.36 -19.15 9.28
N GLU A 1066 31.01 -20.06 10.00
CA GLU A 1066 32.07 -19.70 10.97
C GLU A 1066 33.30 -19.06 10.30
N PHE A 1067 33.53 -19.30 8.99
CA PHE A 1067 34.68 -18.75 8.27
C PHE A 1067 34.52 -17.28 7.82
N CYS A 1068 33.31 -16.71 7.90
CA CYS A 1068 33.04 -15.37 7.37
C CYS A 1068 33.07 -14.25 8.45
N CYS A 1069 33.19 -14.59 9.74
CA CYS A 1069 33.20 -13.61 10.84
C CYS A 1069 34.60 -13.14 11.28
N PHE A 1070 35.67 -13.50 10.56
CA PHE A 1070 37.04 -13.05 10.85
C PHE A 1070 37.49 -11.90 9.93
N SER A 1071 36.70 -10.84 9.79
CA SER A 1071 37.25 -9.54 9.40
C SER A 1071 36.33 -8.41 9.87
N LEU A 1072 36.70 -7.79 10.99
CA LEU A 1072 36.42 -6.39 11.34
C LEU A 1072 36.95 -6.17 12.77
N GLN A 1073 38.27 -5.94 12.86
CA GLN A 1073 38.87 -5.27 14.00
C GLN A 1073 38.52 -3.79 13.92
N PHE A 1074 37.82 -3.27 14.92
CA PHE A 1074 37.96 -1.87 15.34
C PHE A 1074 38.01 -1.84 16.87
N THR A 1075 39.24 -1.81 17.38
CA THR A 1075 39.56 -1.46 18.76
C THR A 1075 39.68 0.06 18.88
N GLY A 1076 39.15 0.63 19.96
CA GLY A 1076 39.41 2.00 20.41
C GLY A 1076 38.78 2.25 21.79
N PRO A 1077 39.47 2.93 22.72
CA PRO A 1077 39.60 2.45 24.09
C PRO A 1077 38.74 3.24 25.09
N ASN A 1078 38.02 2.53 25.97
CA ASN A 1078 37.85 2.80 27.40
C ASN A 1078 36.61 2.09 27.95
N SER A 1079 36.86 1.09 28.81
CA SER A 1079 36.10 0.74 30.03
C SER A 1079 34.59 0.45 29.89
N THR A 1080 34.01 -0.70 30.25
CA THR A 1080 34.22 -1.46 31.48
C THR A 1080 33.46 -2.80 31.36
N ALA A 1081 34.15 -3.92 31.11
CA ALA A 1081 33.53 -5.24 31.06
C ALA A 1081 33.36 -5.91 32.45
N ASN A 1082 33.81 -5.26 33.52
CA ASN A 1082 33.79 -5.82 34.87
C ASN A 1082 32.52 -5.53 35.70
N SER A 1083 31.52 -4.83 35.15
CA SER A 1083 30.30 -4.49 35.92
C SER A 1083 29.11 -5.43 35.67
N ILE A 1084 29.13 -6.24 34.60
CA ILE A 1084 28.00 -7.12 34.27
C ILE A 1084 28.18 -8.52 34.90
N MET A 1085 29.42 -8.96 35.09
CA MET A 1085 29.74 -10.29 35.62
C MET A 1085 29.43 -10.45 37.12
N ALA A 1086 29.27 -9.35 37.86
CA ALA A 1086 28.94 -9.36 39.29
C ALA A 1086 27.42 -9.47 39.59
N SER A 1087 26.55 -9.35 38.57
CA SER A 1087 25.09 -9.35 38.77
C SER A 1087 24.42 -10.73 38.64
N PHE A 1088 25.14 -11.74 38.14
CA PHE A 1088 24.60 -13.09 37.89
C PHE A 1088 24.97 -14.15 38.94
N GLN A 1089 25.73 -13.79 39.98
CA GLN A 1089 26.08 -14.71 41.06
C GLN A 1089 25.42 -14.28 42.37
N GLN A 1090 24.13 -14.63 42.57
CA GLN A 1090 23.58 -14.81 43.92
C GLN A 1090 22.25 -15.61 43.95
N ARG A 1091 22.36 -16.82 44.51
CA ARG A 1091 21.36 -17.70 45.19
C ARG A 1091 20.55 -18.72 44.36
N PRO A 1092 20.13 -19.86 44.96
CA PRO A 1092 20.95 -20.91 45.61
C PRO A 1092 20.59 -22.35 45.07
N ALA A 1093 21.39 -23.34 45.47
CA ALA A 1093 21.39 -24.73 44.99
C ALA A 1093 20.31 -25.66 45.59
N VAL A 1094 20.04 -26.79 44.89
CA VAL A 1094 19.83 -28.21 45.34
C VAL A 1094 18.84 -28.98 44.41
N PRO A 1095 18.97 -30.30 44.11
CA PRO A 1095 20.16 -31.15 43.84
C PRO A 1095 20.07 -31.91 42.47
N GLN A 1096 21.15 -32.59 42.11
CA GLN A 1096 21.30 -33.44 40.91
C GLN A 1096 20.45 -34.74 40.95
N GLN A 1097 19.84 -35.09 39.82
CA GLN A 1097 19.55 -36.48 39.44
C GLN A 1097 19.69 -36.65 37.92
N ASP A 1098 20.21 -37.81 37.53
CA ASP A 1098 20.77 -38.19 36.24
C ASP A 1098 19.84 -37.97 35.03
N THR A 1099 20.37 -37.31 33.99
CA THR A 1099 19.74 -37.23 32.66
C THR A 1099 20.25 -38.35 31.76
N GLU A 1100 19.49 -39.44 31.67
CA GLU A 1100 19.46 -40.32 30.49
C GLU A 1100 18.80 -39.58 29.33
N ALA A 1101 19.49 -39.53 28.18
CA ALA A 1101 18.95 -38.97 26.94
C ALA A 1101 17.91 -39.94 26.32
N PRO A 1102 16.70 -39.49 25.94
CA PRO A 1102 15.74 -40.35 25.26
C PRO A 1102 16.18 -40.61 23.81
N THR A 1103 16.23 -41.88 23.44
CA THR A 1103 16.52 -42.38 22.10
C THR A 1103 15.35 -42.11 21.15
N ALA A 1104 15.64 -41.71 19.90
CA ALA A 1104 14.64 -41.48 18.86
C ALA A 1104 13.85 -42.77 18.51
N PRO A 1105 12.55 -42.67 18.16
CA PRO A 1105 11.69 -43.84 17.94
C PRO A 1105 12.07 -44.59 16.66
N LYS A 1106 12.25 -45.92 16.77
CA LYS A 1106 12.44 -46.82 15.62
C LYS A 1106 11.10 -47.09 14.92
N MET A 1107 11.02 -46.80 13.62
CA MET A 1107 9.87 -47.19 12.78
C MET A 1107 9.76 -48.73 12.69
N ARG A 1108 8.53 -49.25 12.82
CA ARG A 1108 8.23 -50.69 12.68
C ARG A 1108 8.21 -51.08 11.20
N ASN A 1109 9.12 -51.98 10.79
CA ASN A 1109 9.28 -52.49 9.42
C ASN A 1109 8.17 -53.44 8.92
N THR A 1110 7.02 -53.54 9.61
CA THR A 1110 5.99 -54.57 9.32
C THR A 1110 4.68 -54.03 8.73
N VAL A 1111 4.56 -52.72 8.44
CA VAL A 1111 3.35 -52.16 7.83
C VAL A 1111 3.59 -51.88 6.34
N LYS A 1112 2.98 -52.69 5.46
CA LYS A 1112 2.91 -52.41 4.02
C LYS A 1112 1.78 -51.42 3.74
N TRP A 1113 2.13 -50.24 3.24
CA TRP A 1113 1.17 -49.24 2.76
C TRP A 1113 0.91 -49.42 1.26
N LYS A 1114 -0.37 -49.37 0.85
CA LYS A 1114 -0.79 -49.46 -0.56
C LYS A 1114 -1.42 -48.13 -0.96
N LEU A 1115 -0.73 -47.35 -1.79
CA LEU A 1115 -1.22 -46.10 -2.37
C LEU A 1115 -2.08 -46.43 -3.60
N SER A 1116 -3.34 -46.00 -3.61
CA SER A 1116 -4.24 -46.14 -4.76
C SER A 1116 -4.49 -44.75 -5.33
N ILE A 1117 -4.07 -44.50 -6.56
CA ILE A 1117 -4.32 -43.24 -7.28
C ILE A 1117 -5.56 -43.46 -8.15
N LEU A 1118 -6.64 -42.74 -7.87
CA LEU A 1118 -7.82 -42.66 -8.75
C LEU A 1118 -7.54 -41.63 -9.86
N LYS A 1119 -7.89 -42.02 -11.09
CA LYS A 1119 -7.75 -41.21 -12.32
C LYS A 1119 -8.70 -40.01 -12.32
#